data_AF-N4TTV4-F1
#
_entry.id   AF-N4TTV4-F1
#
_cell.length_a   1.000
_cell.length_b   1.000
_cell.length_c   1.000
_cell.angle_alpha   90.00
_cell.angle_beta   90.00
_cell.angle_gamma   90.00
#
_symmetry.space_group_name_H-M   'P 1'
#
loop_
_entity.id
_entity.type
_entity.pdbx_description
1 polymer ?
#
loop_
_entity_poly.entity_id
_entity_poly.type
_entity_poly.pdbx_seq_one_letter_code
_entity_poly.pdbx_strand_id
1 'polypeptide(L)'
;MGLHLSSAWSTPRGWRLITVTLVALTLLLVVPLHRLSDDSPGVYGHLTNYLSHEGAAYDVEEGFVANLNETTTNEILNDKEPAEKVPYDTDSPQYTGEKDKEASDSAEKPAGAQHPEDDKKPDDAEDDGAVLEIDHGDSDTPQNTDQIHSEVPKETTKPESSETESQGVQSESENKHQQGENKAQDDGDKQPDGIKLSDQSQNNNDHKNEDGESATKTQVYQDSATTSIASEFMPSQTADLDVPSGPLSNWTGVCDGFPNTDGIMLVMKTGATEAFTKLPAHLLTSLQCLDDYLLFSDLDQQIDKYQIYDVLKDVKDDVKKGRKEFDLYKAQTECPIAQQYCTENMKEGWNLDKYKFLHMVEKAWEMRPNKEWYVFAEADTYVFWSNLVWYLRNRVNGTETPYVGSVAMLKGKPFAHGGSGYVIHGDTMRKMVEIPDLAHKYDMMATHECCGDYLMSLAVMETGKKVKQAHPMFNGEKPVTLPFGNNHWCEPLLTMHHMNPEEVSDAWHFEKTRQKQGFIQIREMYHQFWAPQLEAEHDEWDNLSDDVCYIGFGPEAQGKATDHQKGRQRKENEKNAIEQHAHRSKEHCAMVCEAENLDISEDDYYNLKDDKERNEMIRTRYSQKKGNKEWHTGRRCFQWRYHNNVCCIARSFKRGKPRKEQKPEEKWTSGWFVQGINDWIDAKGDCTPKWKD
;
A
#
# COMPACT_ATOMS: atom_id res chain seq x y z
N MET A 1 1.63 -51.02 -35.89
CA MET A 1 2.62 -52.12 -35.79
C MET A 1 3.02 -52.26 -34.33
N GLY A 2 3.15 -53.48 -33.79
CA GLY A 2 3.69 -53.69 -32.44
C GLY A 2 5.21 -53.88 -32.49
N LEU A 3 5.95 -53.16 -31.64
CA LEU A 3 7.41 -53.30 -31.55
C LEU A 3 7.77 -54.42 -30.56
N HIS A 4 8.27 -55.53 -31.08
CA HIS A 4 8.85 -56.61 -30.29
C HIS A 4 10.22 -56.18 -29.75
N LEU A 5 10.27 -55.72 -28.49
CA LEU A 5 11.54 -55.57 -27.77
C LEU A 5 12.08 -56.95 -27.35
N SER A 6 13.39 -57.14 -27.45
CA SER A 6 14.06 -58.43 -27.22
C SER A 6 14.13 -58.79 -25.73
N SER A 7 14.23 -60.08 -25.43
CA SER A 7 14.16 -60.65 -24.07
C SER A 7 15.35 -60.37 -23.15
N ALA A 8 16.23 -59.41 -23.50
CA ALA A 8 17.33 -58.97 -22.65
C ALA A 8 16.90 -57.96 -21.56
N TRP A 9 15.86 -57.16 -21.87
CA TRP A 9 15.49 -55.96 -21.10
C TRP A 9 14.63 -56.23 -19.85
N SER A 10 14.04 -57.43 -19.72
CA SER A 10 13.21 -57.82 -18.58
C SER A 10 14.00 -58.27 -17.34
N THR A 11 15.34 -58.24 -17.38
CA THR A 11 16.18 -58.67 -16.25
C THR A 11 16.48 -57.52 -15.27
N PRO A 12 16.71 -57.79 -13.97
CA PRO A 12 17.12 -56.76 -13.01
C PRO A 12 18.43 -56.03 -13.36
N ARG A 13 19.27 -56.63 -14.21
CA ARG A 13 20.47 -55.98 -14.75
C ARG A 13 20.14 -54.97 -15.85
N GLY A 14 19.15 -55.24 -16.71
CA GLY A 14 18.65 -54.29 -17.70
C GLY A 14 18.07 -53.03 -17.05
N TRP A 15 17.24 -53.20 -16.02
CA TRP A 15 16.69 -52.08 -15.24
C TRP A 15 17.75 -51.24 -14.53
N ARG A 16 18.79 -51.88 -13.96
CA ARG A 16 19.95 -51.15 -13.39
C ARG A 16 20.74 -50.39 -14.45
N LEU A 17 20.88 -50.94 -15.66
CA LEU A 17 21.53 -50.22 -16.75
C LEU A 17 20.70 -48.99 -17.16
N ILE A 18 19.38 -49.14 -17.35
CA ILE A 18 18.47 -48.03 -17.66
C ILE A 18 18.54 -46.92 -16.59
N THR A 19 18.51 -47.27 -15.30
CA THR A 19 18.59 -46.27 -14.22
C THR A 19 19.94 -45.58 -14.17
N VAL A 20 21.05 -46.30 -14.35
CA VAL A 20 22.39 -45.67 -14.42
C VAL A 20 22.52 -44.78 -15.66
N THR A 21 21.98 -45.17 -16.82
CA THR A 21 21.99 -44.35 -18.04
C THR A 21 21.10 -43.10 -17.89
N LEU A 22 19.92 -43.22 -17.26
CA LEU A 22 19.06 -42.06 -16.98
C LEU A 22 19.71 -41.09 -15.98
N VAL A 23 20.32 -41.59 -14.91
CA VAL A 23 21.06 -40.75 -13.94
C VAL A 23 22.29 -40.10 -14.57
N ALA A 24 23.00 -40.80 -15.47
CA ALA A 24 24.08 -40.22 -16.24
C ALA A 24 23.59 -39.13 -17.20
N LEU A 25 22.44 -39.32 -17.86
CA LEU A 25 21.84 -38.31 -18.74
C LEU A 25 21.32 -37.09 -17.96
N THR A 26 20.67 -37.27 -16.81
CA THR A 26 20.25 -36.12 -16.00
C THR A 26 21.45 -35.36 -15.43
N LEU A 27 22.52 -36.03 -15.00
CA LEU A 27 23.76 -35.35 -14.61
C LEU A 27 24.40 -34.60 -15.80
N LEU A 28 24.43 -35.20 -17.00
CA LEU A 28 24.96 -34.56 -18.22
C LEU A 28 24.11 -33.39 -18.74
N LEU A 29 22.83 -33.29 -18.37
CA LEU A 29 21.94 -32.19 -18.74
C LEU A 29 21.84 -31.10 -17.65
N VAL A 30 21.84 -31.50 -16.38
CA VAL A 30 21.72 -30.58 -15.23
C VAL A 30 23.03 -29.84 -14.95
N VAL A 31 24.20 -30.47 -15.11
CA VAL A 31 25.49 -29.80 -14.85
C VAL A 31 25.75 -28.63 -15.81
N PRO A 32 25.48 -28.72 -17.14
CA PRO A 32 25.51 -27.56 -18.03
C PRO A 32 24.46 -26.50 -17.70
N LEU A 33 23.25 -26.89 -17.31
CA LEU A 33 22.20 -25.94 -16.91
C LEU A 33 22.57 -25.16 -15.63
N HIS A 34 23.23 -25.81 -14.66
CA HIS A 34 23.72 -25.11 -13.47
C HIS A 34 24.83 -24.11 -13.84
N ARG A 35 25.78 -24.49 -14.71
CA ARG A 35 26.82 -23.58 -15.21
C ARG A 35 26.23 -22.37 -15.96
N LEU A 36 25.23 -22.58 -16.81
CA LEU A 36 24.51 -21.48 -17.47
C LEU A 36 23.72 -20.58 -16.50
N SER A 37 23.38 -21.07 -15.30
CA SER A 37 22.78 -20.28 -14.23
C SER A 37 23.82 -19.50 -13.41
N ASP A 38 25.04 -20.03 -13.25
CA ASP A 38 26.13 -19.36 -12.52
C ASP A 38 26.77 -18.24 -13.38
N ASP A 39 26.93 -18.48 -14.69
CA ASP A 39 27.54 -17.54 -15.64
C ASP A 39 26.60 -16.37 -16.06
N SER A 40 25.39 -16.25 -15.46
CA SER A 40 24.48 -15.12 -15.68
C SER A 40 23.78 -14.60 -14.40
N PRO A 41 24.50 -13.94 -13.48
CA PRO A 41 23.92 -13.43 -12.23
C PRO A 41 22.81 -12.37 -12.42
N GLY A 42 22.83 -11.66 -13.56
CA GLY A 42 22.02 -10.46 -13.81
C GLY A 42 20.51 -10.68 -13.99
N VAL A 43 20.02 -11.92 -14.08
CA VAL A 43 18.57 -12.18 -14.22
C VAL A 43 17.93 -12.54 -12.88
N TYR A 44 18.51 -13.48 -12.13
CA TYR A 44 17.95 -13.92 -10.85
C TYR A 44 18.34 -13.04 -9.67
N GLY A 45 19.56 -12.48 -9.66
CA GLY A 45 19.97 -11.51 -8.64
C GLY A 45 19.10 -10.24 -8.65
N HIS A 46 18.70 -9.78 -9.83
CA HIS A 46 17.75 -8.67 -9.96
C HIS A 46 16.37 -9.00 -9.39
N LEU A 47 15.86 -10.23 -9.55
CA LEU A 47 14.55 -10.61 -9.01
C LEU A 47 14.55 -10.67 -7.48
N THR A 48 15.60 -11.23 -6.86
CA THR A 48 15.75 -11.20 -5.40
C THR A 48 15.97 -9.79 -4.87
N ASN A 49 16.71 -8.94 -5.61
CA ASN A 49 16.90 -7.55 -5.21
C ASN A 49 15.59 -6.76 -5.33
N TYR A 50 14.78 -6.97 -6.38
CA TYR A 50 13.44 -6.36 -6.53
C TYR A 50 12.55 -6.65 -5.31
N LEU A 51 12.42 -7.93 -4.95
CA LEU A 51 11.65 -8.37 -3.78
C LEU A 51 12.26 -7.90 -2.45
N SER A 52 13.56 -7.59 -2.41
CA SER A 52 14.22 -6.99 -1.24
C SER A 52 14.06 -5.46 -1.17
N HIS A 53 13.85 -4.78 -2.30
CA HIS A 53 13.55 -3.35 -2.35
C HIS A 53 12.10 -3.06 -1.94
N GLU A 54 11.15 -3.93 -2.33
CA GLU A 54 9.83 -3.99 -1.67
C GLU A 54 9.93 -4.45 -0.20
N GLY A 55 11.05 -5.08 0.17
CA GLY A 55 11.41 -5.49 1.53
C GLY A 55 11.79 -4.35 2.47
N ALA A 56 11.96 -3.11 1.97
CA ALA A 56 11.99 -1.89 2.79
C ALA A 56 10.57 -1.50 3.26
N ALA A 57 9.82 -2.49 3.77
CA ALA A 57 8.61 -2.22 4.51
C ALA A 57 8.97 -1.38 5.73
N TYR A 58 8.26 -0.27 5.91
CA TYR A 58 8.46 0.66 7.00
C TYR A 58 8.14 0.01 8.35
N ASP A 59 9.14 -0.62 8.97
CA ASP A 59 9.21 -0.72 10.42
C ASP A 59 9.39 0.72 10.95
N VAL A 60 8.25 1.39 11.12
CA VAL A 60 8.14 2.66 11.85
C VAL A 60 8.36 2.36 13.33
N GLU A 61 9.59 2.04 13.70
CA GLU A 61 10.03 2.19 15.07
C GLU A 61 9.89 3.67 15.45
N GLU A 62 9.10 3.93 16.48
CA GLU A 62 8.83 5.24 17.09
C GLU A 62 8.20 6.33 16.18
N GLY A 63 6.88 6.23 15.95
CA GLY A 63 6.05 7.45 16.04
C GLY A 63 4.76 7.55 15.23
N PHE A 64 4.71 7.03 13.99
CA PHE A 64 3.56 7.29 13.11
C PHE A 64 2.38 6.35 13.33
N VAL A 65 1.49 6.74 14.25
CA VAL A 65 0.09 6.30 14.23
C VAL A 65 -0.67 7.17 13.23
N ALA A 66 -1.05 6.60 12.08
CA ALA A 66 -2.13 7.16 11.26
C ALA A 66 -3.40 7.18 12.13
N ASN A 67 -3.83 8.36 12.55
CA ASN A 67 -4.69 8.50 13.72
C ASN A 67 -6.16 8.15 13.39
N LEU A 68 -6.50 6.86 13.44
CA LEU A 68 -7.84 6.31 13.19
C LEU A 68 -8.92 6.78 14.18
N ASN A 69 -8.53 7.56 15.19
CA ASN A 69 -9.43 8.19 16.16
C ASN A 69 -9.75 9.64 15.72
N GLU A 70 -10.66 9.78 14.75
CA GLU A 70 -11.01 11.06 14.11
C GLU A 70 -11.30 12.19 15.10
N THR A 71 -11.87 11.87 16.27
CA THR A 71 -12.22 12.80 17.36
C THR A 71 -11.07 13.73 17.74
N THR A 72 -9.88 13.19 18.02
CA THR A 72 -8.73 13.98 18.51
C THR A 72 -8.12 14.83 17.40
N THR A 73 -8.13 14.35 16.16
CA THR A 73 -7.71 15.15 14.99
C THR A 73 -8.71 16.28 14.71
N ASN A 74 -10.01 16.03 14.88
CA ASN A 74 -11.05 17.04 14.68
C ASN A 74 -10.98 18.16 15.74
N GLU A 75 -10.59 17.89 16.98
CA GLU A 75 -10.38 18.94 17.99
C GLU A 75 -9.24 19.89 17.55
N ILE A 76 -8.06 19.35 17.25
CA ILE A 76 -6.86 20.12 16.84
C ILE A 76 -7.08 20.91 15.53
N LEU A 77 -7.91 20.40 14.61
CA LEU A 77 -8.24 21.09 13.36
C LEU A 77 -9.26 22.24 13.54
N ASN A 78 -10.15 22.17 14.55
CA ASN A 78 -11.25 23.12 14.73
C ASN A 78 -10.99 24.25 15.73
N ASP A 79 -9.82 24.29 16.37
CA ASP A 79 -9.44 25.35 17.33
C ASP A 79 -9.55 26.76 16.71
N LYS A 80 -10.56 27.51 17.19
CA LYS A 80 -10.68 28.96 17.05
C LYS A 80 -9.84 29.62 18.13
N GLU A 81 -9.13 30.69 17.78
CA GLU A 81 -8.19 31.39 18.67
C GLU A 81 -8.83 31.78 20.02
N PRO A 82 -8.29 31.31 21.16
CA PRO A 82 -8.53 31.92 22.46
C PRO A 82 -7.79 33.26 22.51
N ALA A 83 -8.52 34.36 22.54
CA ALA A 83 -7.94 35.70 22.54
C ALA A 83 -7.47 36.11 23.95
N GLU A 84 -6.26 35.72 24.35
CA GLU A 84 -5.64 36.27 25.56
C GLU A 84 -4.12 36.50 25.39
N LYS A 85 -3.63 37.62 25.93
CA LYS A 85 -2.21 38.02 25.84
C LYS A 85 -1.51 37.75 27.16
N VAL A 86 -0.50 36.89 27.14
CA VAL A 86 0.50 36.77 28.22
C VAL A 86 1.85 37.26 27.66
N PRO A 87 2.57 38.16 28.34
CA PRO A 87 3.85 38.67 27.86
C PRO A 87 4.94 37.60 28.00
N TYR A 88 5.80 37.49 26.98
CA TYR A 88 7.07 36.79 27.12
C TYR A 88 8.06 37.69 27.87
N ASP A 89 8.58 37.19 28.99
CA ASP A 89 9.72 37.81 29.67
C ASP A 89 11.02 37.37 28.98
N THR A 90 12.01 38.25 28.91
CA THR A 90 13.22 38.04 28.12
C THR A 90 14.46 38.07 28.99
N ASP A 91 15.16 36.95 29.10
CA ASP A 91 16.54 36.95 29.57
C ASP A 91 17.40 35.92 28.82
N SER A 92 18.65 36.29 28.53
CA SER A 92 19.58 35.51 27.71
C SER A 92 21.01 35.64 28.24
N PRO A 93 21.71 34.52 28.50
CA PRO A 93 23.17 34.57 28.68
C PRO A 93 23.86 34.49 27.32
N GLN A 94 24.51 35.58 26.90
CA GLN A 94 25.51 35.51 25.83
C GLN A 94 26.79 34.85 26.36
N TYR A 95 27.51 34.11 25.51
CA TYR A 95 28.98 34.07 25.60
C TYR A 95 29.61 33.87 24.21
N THR A 96 30.83 34.38 24.01
CA THR A 96 31.42 34.59 22.68
C THR A 96 32.87 34.11 22.58
N GLY A 97 33.17 33.31 21.55
CA GLY A 97 34.54 33.00 21.08
C GLY A 97 35.38 32.08 21.98
N GLU A 98 36.56 31.61 21.54
CA GLU A 98 37.09 31.51 20.18
C GLU A 98 38.27 30.50 20.14
N LYS A 99 38.48 29.83 18.99
CA LYS A 99 39.72 29.15 18.52
C LYS A 99 40.34 27.96 19.29
N ASP A 100 40.57 26.88 18.50
CA ASP A 100 41.85 26.17 18.28
C ASP A 100 42.68 25.69 19.52
N LYS A 101 43.03 24.41 19.73
CA LYS A 101 43.79 23.52 18.81
C LYS A 101 44.10 22.09 19.37
N GLU A 102 44.36 21.15 18.45
CA GLU A 102 45.31 20.01 18.48
C GLU A 102 45.45 19.04 19.69
N ALA A 103 44.93 17.82 19.48
CA ALA A 103 45.64 16.50 19.44
C ALA A 103 46.10 15.71 20.70
N SER A 104 45.85 14.38 20.62
CA SER A 104 46.61 13.24 21.23
C SER A 104 46.57 13.05 22.77
N ASP A 105 46.72 11.86 23.38
CA ASP A 105 46.62 10.46 22.93
C ASP A 105 46.31 9.50 24.12
N SER A 106 45.94 8.24 23.82
CA SER A 106 46.14 6.98 24.59
C SER A 106 46.01 6.86 26.14
N ALA A 107 45.28 5.81 26.56
CA ALA A 107 45.48 4.99 27.80
C ALA A 107 45.17 5.65 29.18
N GLU A 108 44.98 4.95 30.32
CA GLU A 108 44.99 3.50 30.64
C GLU A 108 44.08 3.18 31.87
N LYS A 109 43.87 1.90 32.21
CA LYS A 109 43.20 1.39 33.45
C LYS A 109 44.28 0.90 34.45
N PRO A 110 44.09 0.95 35.80
CA PRO A 110 43.61 -0.26 36.50
C PRO A 110 42.92 -0.14 37.90
N ALA A 111 42.07 -1.14 38.19
CA ALA A 111 41.78 -1.92 39.43
C ALA A 111 41.93 -1.40 40.90
N GLY A 112 40.98 -1.87 41.75
CA GLY A 112 41.01 -1.91 43.24
C GLY A 112 39.64 -1.55 43.85
N ALA A 113 38.77 -2.46 44.36
CA ALA A 113 38.81 -3.21 45.64
C ALA A 113 38.58 -2.30 46.89
N GLN A 114 37.79 -2.60 47.94
CA GLN A 114 37.30 -3.88 48.54
C GLN A 114 35.88 -3.75 49.21
N HIS A 115 35.26 -4.87 49.63
CA HIS A 115 34.12 -4.97 50.59
C HIS A 115 34.60 -5.40 52.00
N PRO A 116 33.86 -5.14 53.11
CA PRO A 116 32.85 -6.07 53.71
C PRO A 116 31.41 -5.45 53.81
N GLU A 117 30.28 -6.12 54.12
CA GLU A 117 29.77 -6.91 55.30
C GLU A 117 29.51 -6.06 56.58
N ASP A 118 28.36 -6.09 57.28
CA ASP A 118 27.03 -6.77 57.12
C ASP A 118 25.84 -5.78 57.45
N ASP A 119 24.71 -5.96 58.17
CA ASP A 119 24.12 -6.99 59.08
C ASP A 119 22.56 -6.82 59.27
N LYS A 120 21.87 -7.92 59.64
CA LYS A 120 20.55 -8.12 60.36
C LYS A 120 19.21 -7.38 60.04
N LYS A 121 18.19 -8.21 59.72
CA LYS A 121 16.74 -8.11 60.14
C LYS A 121 16.57 -8.75 61.57
N PRO A 122 15.40 -8.93 62.27
CA PRO A 122 14.06 -9.32 61.74
C PRO A 122 12.79 -8.84 62.54
N ASP A 123 11.60 -9.40 62.18
CA ASP A 123 10.31 -9.61 62.94
C ASP A 123 9.49 -8.42 63.56
N ASP A 124 8.18 -8.50 63.89
CA ASP A 124 6.92 -9.07 63.30
C ASP A 124 5.66 -8.58 64.13
N ALA A 125 4.42 -9.08 63.88
CA ALA A 125 3.06 -8.80 64.47
C ALA A 125 2.11 -7.91 63.60
N GLU A 126 0.87 -8.29 63.20
CA GLU A 126 -0.42 -8.59 63.92
C GLU A 126 -1.19 -7.32 64.40
N ASP A 127 -2.52 -7.13 64.27
CA ASP A 127 -3.66 -7.92 63.72
C ASP A 127 -4.88 -6.98 63.38
N ASP A 128 -6.03 -7.53 62.99
CA ASP A 128 -7.41 -6.94 62.90
C ASP A 128 -7.74 -5.90 61.78
N GLY A 129 -8.98 -5.79 61.27
CA GLY A 129 -10.16 -6.67 61.46
C GLY A 129 -11.53 -6.04 61.13
N ALA A 130 -12.23 -6.58 60.11
CA ALA A 130 -13.70 -6.53 59.89
C ALA A 130 -14.44 -5.16 59.71
N VAL A 131 -15.78 -5.11 59.51
CA VAL A 131 -16.56 -5.57 58.32
C VAL A 131 -17.98 -4.93 58.30
N LEU A 132 -18.59 -4.80 57.10
CA LEU A 132 -20.03 -4.59 56.78
C LEU A 132 -20.80 -3.29 57.12
N GLU A 133 -21.67 -2.98 56.15
CA GLU A 133 -23.09 -2.53 56.14
C GLU A 133 -23.90 -2.68 57.47
N ILE A 134 -25.08 -2.08 57.68
CA ILE A 134 -26.24 -1.75 56.81
C ILE A 134 -27.01 -0.53 57.46
N ASP A 135 -28.17 0.05 57.09
CA ASP A 135 -29.29 -0.21 56.14
C ASP A 135 -30.09 1.11 55.84
N HIS A 136 -31.23 0.99 55.15
CA HIS A 136 -32.41 1.89 55.06
C HIS A 136 -32.47 2.90 53.90
N GLY A 137 -33.20 2.53 52.85
CA GLY A 137 -33.94 3.46 51.98
C GLY A 137 -35.45 3.43 52.29
N ASP A 138 -36.23 4.23 51.58
CA ASP A 138 -37.69 4.09 51.49
C ASP A 138 -38.20 4.56 50.11
N SER A 139 -39.51 4.54 49.90
CA SER A 139 -40.16 4.30 48.60
C SER A 139 -41.01 5.48 48.07
N ASP A 140 -41.79 5.16 47.03
CA ASP A 140 -42.96 5.87 46.49
C ASP A 140 -42.82 7.00 45.43
N THR A 141 -43.61 6.79 44.39
CA THR A 141 -44.17 7.72 43.37
C THR A 141 -45.70 7.61 43.61
N PRO A 142 -46.58 8.66 43.50
CA PRO A 142 -46.71 9.41 42.23
C PRO A 142 -47.39 10.82 42.25
N GLN A 143 -47.57 11.35 41.04
CA GLN A 143 -48.73 12.15 40.54
C GLN A 143 -48.98 13.63 40.96
N ASN A 144 -48.88 14.48 39.93
CA ASN A 144 -49.96 15.32 39.36
C ASN A 144 -50.30 16.72 39.91
N THR A 145 -50.41 17.67 38.98
CA THR A 145 -51.27 18.89 38.97
C THR A 145 -51.04 19.57 37.59
N ASP A 146 -51.99 19.52 36.66
CA ASP A 146 -53.13 20.45 36.45
C ASP A 146 -52.77 21.74 35.67
N GLN A 147 -53.25 21.91 34.43
CA GLN A 147 -54.48 22.64 34.01
C GLN A 147 -54.28 24.19 33.90
N ILE A 148 -54.86 24.96 32.95
CA ILE A 148 -55.90 24.67 31.94
C ILE A 148 -55.85 25.65 30.71
N HIS A 149 -56.47 25.25 29.60
CA HIS A 149 -57.15 25.94 28.45
C HIS A 149 -57.16 27.51 28.30
N SER A 150 -57.47 28.15 27.15
CA SER A 150 -58.02 27.78 25.81
C SER A 150 -57.73 28.91 24.77
N GLU A 151 -58.15 28.94 23.49
CA GLU A 151 -59.09 28.13 22.68
C GLU A 151 -58.71 28.13 21.17
N VAL A 152 -59.49 27.44 20.33
CA VAL A 152 -59.40 27.38 18.85
C VAL A 152 -60.55 28.17 18.20
N PRO A 153 -60.60 28.38 16.86
CA PRO A 153 -61.41 27.45 16.05
C PRO A 153 -60.83 27.10 14.65
N LYS A 154 -61.39 26.04 14.04
CA LYS A 154 -61.14 25.60 12.65
C LYS A 154 -62.17 26.25 11.71
N GLU A 155 -61.91 26.28 10.39
CA GLU A 155 -62.69 25.46 9.43
C GLU A 155 -62.11 25.39 8.00
N THR A 156 -62.85 24.67 7.13
CA THR A 156 -62.66 24.22 5.73
C THR A 156 -62.24 25.30 4.70
N THR A 157 -61.85 25.02 3.44
CA THR A 157 -62.43 24.05 2.46
C THR A 157 -61.50 23.78 1.23
N LYS A 158 -61.75 22.68 0.50
CA LYS A 158 -61.22 22.38 -0.87
C LYS A 158 -61.98 23.19 -1.95
N PRO A 159 -61.49 23.28 -3.20
CA PRO A 159 -62.27 22.64 -4.27
C PRO A 159 -61.46 21.94 -5.40
N GLU A 160 -62.22 21.31 -6.30
CA GLU A 160 -61.92 20.68 -7.60
C GLU A 160 -61.84 21.71 -8.76
N SER A 161 -61.58 21.39 -10.04
CA SER A 161 -60.91 20.29 -10.77
C SER A 161 -60.83 20.69 -12.27
N SER A 162 -60.01 20.03 -13.09
CA SER A 162 -60.32 19.79 -14.51
C SER A 162 -59.48 18.63 -15.08
N GLU A 163 -60.07 17.86 -15.98
CA GLU A 163 -59.52 16.62 -16.54
C GLU A 163 -59.18 16.80 -18.02
N THR A 164 -58.35 15.90 -18.58
CA THR A 164 -58.69 15.18 -19.82
C THR A 164 -57.92 13.85 -19.83
N GLU A 165 -58.57 12.79 -20.29
CA GLU A 165 -58.06 11.41 -20.39
C GLU A 165 -57.16 11.24 -21.66
N SER A 166 -56.69 10.06 -22.11
CA SER A 166 -57.06 8.66 -21.89
C SER A 166 -55.98 7.68 -22.37
N GLN A 167 -55.94 6.47 -21.78
CA GLN A 167 -55.59 5.15 -22.35
C GLN A 167 -54.26 4.97 -23.12
N GLY A 168 -53.42 3.94 -22.90
CA GLY A 168 -53.47 2.79 -22.00
C GLY A 168 -53.96 1.48 -22.64
N VAL A 169 -53.24 0.37 -22.41
CA VAL A 169 -53.76 -1.00 -22.25
C VAL A 169 -52.62 -1.92 -21.77
N GLN A 170 -52.94 -2.85 -20.88
CA GLN A 170 -52.02 -3.86 -20.30
C GLN A 170 -52.14 -5.20 -21.05
N SER A 171 -51.23 -6.15 -20.79
CA SER A 171 -51.63 -7.40 -20.11
C SER A 171 -50.44 -8.30 -19.80
N GLU A 172 -50.43 -8.85 -18.58
CA GLU A 172 -49.60 -9.98 -18.18
C GLU A 172 -50.31 -11.30 -18.55
N SER A 173 -49.57 -12.40 -18.67
CA SER A 173 -50.07 -13.71 -18.21
C SER A 173 -48.91 -14.69 -18.00
N GLU A 174 -48.97 -15.46 -16.92
CA GLU A 174 -48.02 -16.53 -16.60
C GLU A 174 -48.28 -17.80 -17.43
N ASN A 175 -47.26 -18.63 -17.61
CA ASN A 175 -47.46 -20.09 -17.50
C ASN A 175 -46.18 -20.87 -17.19
N LYS A 176 -46.33 -22.17 -16.87
CA LYS A 176 -45.33 -22.95 -16.12
C LYS A 176 -45.16 -24.38 -16.68
N HIS A 177 -43.93 -24.91 -16.61
CA HIS A 177 -43.52 -26.27 -17.06
C HIS A 177 -43.55 -26.47 -18.60
N GLN A 178 -42.89 -27.47 -19.21
CA GLN A 178 -42.39 -28.76 -18.68
C GLN A 178 -41.04 -29.19 -19.31
N GLN A 179 -40.55 -30.39 -18.93
CA GLN A 179 -39.28 -30.99 -19.33
C GLN A 179 -39.21 -31.40 -20.82
N GLY A 180 -37.99 -31.52 -21.36
CA GLY A 180 -37.69 -32.23 -22.60
C GLY A 180 -36.20 -32.57 -22.72
N GLU A 181 -35.87 -33.86 -22.72
CA GLU A 181 -34.52 -34.34 -23.06
C GLU A 181 -34.30 -34.27 -24.57
N ASN A 182 -33.05 -34.09 -25.02
CA ASN A 182 -32.52 -34.91 -26.11
C ASN A 182 -30.99 -34.90 -26.20
N LYS A 183 -30.46 -35.86 -26.97
CA LYS A 183 -29.06 -36.28 -26.99
C LYS A 183 -28.69 -36.81 -28.38
N ALA A 184 -27.39 -36.76 -28.70
CA ALA A 184 -26.63 -37.65 -29.60
C ALA A 184 -26.05 -37.05 -30.90
N GLN A 185 -24.83 -37.53 -31.17
CA GLN A 185 -24.11 -37.71 -32.43
C GLN A 185 -23.67 -36.45 -33.21
N ASP A 186 -22.39 -36.28 -33.60
CA ASP A 186 -21.36 -37.22 -34.12
C ASP A 186 -21.57 -37.59 -35.59
N ASP A 187 -20.74 -36.99 -36.44
CA ASP A 187 -20.15 -37.59 -37.64
C ASP A 187 -18.95 -36.72 -38.06
N GLY A 188 -17.98 -37.29 -38.78
CA GLY A 188 -16.78 -36.56 -39.22
C GLY A 188 -16.32 -36.95 -40.63
N ASP A 189 -15.01 -36.80 -40.82
CA ASP A 189 -14.13 -37.56 -41.74
C ASP A 189 -13.45 -36.79 -42.92
N LYS A 190 -12.28 -37.30 -43.31
CA LYS A 190 -11.50 -37.13 -44.55
C LYS A 190 -10.64 -35.89 -44.77
N GLN A 191 -9.37 -36.05 -44.37
CA GLN A 191 -8.18 -35.58 -45.11
C GLN A 191 -8.06 -36.30 -46.48
N PRO A 192 -7.22 -35.81 -47.42
CA PRO A 192 -6.17 -36.72 -47.92
C PRO A 192 -4.77 -36.08 -48.14
N ASP A 193 -3.74 -36.90 -47.89
CA ASP A 193 -2.40 -37.05 -48.53
C ASP A 193 -1.85 -35.97 -49.51
N GLY A 194 -0.54 -35.65 -49.54
CA GLY A 194 0.63 -36.18 -48.81
C GLY A 194 1.93 -36.14 -49.65
N ILE A 195 3.06 -36.68 -49.12
CA ILE A 195 4.26 -37.17 -49.87
C ILE A 195 5.19 -36.10 -50.51
N LYS A 196 6.54 -36.11 -50.46
CA LYS A 196 7.61 -36.86 -49.72
C LYS A 196 9.00 -36.21 -49.97
N LEU A 197 9.93 -36.29 -48.99
CA LEU A 197 11.42 -36.41 -49.15
C LEU A 197 12.16 -35.25 -49.90
N SER A 198 13.48 -35.03 -49.88
CA SER A 198 14.73 -35.58 -49.24
C SER A 198 15.87 -34.54 -49.47
N ASP A 199 17.12 -34.58 -48.97
CA ASP A 199 17.87 -35.53 -48.12
C ASP A 199 19.00 -34.81 -47.31
N GLN A 200 19.84 -35.59 -46.62
CA GLN A 200 20.98 -35.16 -45.80
C GLN A 200 22.27 -34.80 -46.56
N SER A 201 23.02 -33.81 -46.07
CA SER A 201 24.47 -33.89 -45.79
C SER A 201 24.91 -32.66 -44.98
N GLN A 202 25.20 -32.74 -43.68
CA GLN A 202 26.35 -33.35 -42.99
C GLN A 202 27.71 -32.65 -43.20
N ASN A 203 28.36 -32.44 -42.05
CA ASN A 203 29.81 -32.27 -41.82
C ASN A 203 30.46 -30.93 -42.22
N ASN A 204 31.54 -30.48 -41.56
CA ASN A 204 31.95 -30.52 -40.14
C ASN A 204 33.39 -29.93 -40.06
N ASN A 205 33.79 -29.42 -38.88
CA ASN A 205 35.20 -29.24 -38.47
C ASN A 205 36.02 -28.19 -39.29
N ASP A 206 36.98 -27.44 -38.75
CA ASP A 206 37.39 -27.22 -37.36
C ASP A 206 38.31 -25.98 -37.24
N HIS A 207 38.53 -25.53 -36.00
CA HIS A 207 39.78 -24.92 -35.51
C HIS A 207 40.34 -23.59 -36.10
N LYS A 208 40.44 -22.57 -35.20
CA LYS A 208 41.69 -21.90 -34.75
C LYS A 208 42.68 -21.34 -35.79
N ASN A 209 43.25 -20.13 -35.64
CA ASN A 209 43.78 -19.52 -34.40
C ASN A 209 44.03 -18.00 -34.53
N GLU A 210 44.19 -17.31 -33.39
CA GLU A 210 45.14 -16.23 -33.03
C GLU A 210 45.46 -15.02 -33.97
N ASP A 211 45.42 -13.84 -33.34
CA ASP A 211 46.34 -12.68 -33.43
C ASP A 211 46.52 -11.84 -34.73
N GLY A 212 46.60 -10.51 -34.56
CA GLY A 212 46.96 -9.57 -35.64
C GLY A 212 46.76 -8.08 -35.30
N GLU A 213 47.80 -7.38 -34.84
CA GLU A 213 47.76 -5.96 -34.46
C GLU A 213 47.90 -4.93 -35.61
N SER A 214 47.13 -3.83 -35.50
CA SER A 214 47.57 -2.44 -35.77
C SER A 214 47.81 -1.92 -37.22
N ALA A 215 48.24 -0.65 -37.30
CA ALA A 215 48.79 0.10 -38.45
C ALA A 215 47.85 0.80 -39.49
N THR A 216 47.07 1.76 -39.00
CA THR A 216 47.00 3.19 -39.46
C THR A 216 47.48 3.63 -40.88
N LYS A 217 46.68 4.52 -41.51
CA LYS A 217 47.08 5.85 -42.10
C LYS A 217 47.07 6.10 -43.64
N THR A 218 45.89 6.53 -44.15
CA THR A 218 45.67 7.84 -44.84
C THR A 218 46.11 8.12 -46.31
N GLN A 219 45.16 8.68 -47.10
CA GLN A 219 45.30 9.44 -48.37
C GLN A 219 45.74 8.65 -49.63
N VAL A 220 45.46 9.06 -50.88
CA VAL A 220 45.11 10.39 -51.47
C VAL A 220 43.86 10.32 -52.39
N TYR A 221 43.17 11.45 -52.59
CA TYR A 221 42.04 11.64 -53.54
C TYR A 221 42.47 11.69 -55.02
N GLN A 222 41.59 11.26 -55.94
CA GLN A 222 41.45 11.92 -57.26
C GLN A 222 40.07 11.66 -57.90
N ASP A 223 39.40 12.72 -58.37
CA ASP A 223 38.06 12.68 -58.97
C ASP A 223 38.04 12.18 -60.43
N SER A 224 36.95 11.51 -60.82
CA SER A 224 36.32 11.71 -62.14
C SER A 224 34.90 11.16 -62.26
N ALA A 225 33.97 12.08 -62.54
CA ALA A 225 32.80 11.94 -63.42
C ALA A 225 31.92 10.66 -63.34
N THR A 226 30.83 10.78 -62.58
CA THR A 226 29.45 10.56 -63.06
C THR A 226 29.14 9.35 -63.95
N THR A 227 28.44 8.36 -63.39
CA THR A 227 27.41 7.62 -64.12
C THR A 227 26.25 7.31 -63.17
N SER A 228 25.06 7.82 -63.46
CA SER A 228 23.86 7.57 -62.68
C SER A 228 23.26 6.21 -63.03
N ILE A 229 23.29 5.27 -62.09
CA ILE A 229 22.45 4.07 -62.13
C ILE A 229 21.55 4.12 -60.89
N ALA A 230 20.34 4.66 -61.08
CA ALA A 230 19.28 4.55 -60.09
C ALA A 230 18.76 3.10 -60.11
N SER A 231 19.38 2.24 -59.31
CA SER A 231 18.82 0.92 -58.99
C SER A 231 17.70 1.13 -57.96
N GLU A 232 16.45 1.07 -58.41
CA GLU A 232 15.30 1.10 -57.50
C GLU A 232 15.38 -0.08 -56.53
N PHE A 233 15.74 0.20 -55.28
CA PHE A 233 15.75 -0.81 -54.23
C PHE A 233 14.31 -1.05 -53.77
N MET A 234 13.55 -1.77 -54.59
CA MET A 234 12.22 -2.25 -54.25
C MET A 234 12.30 -2.99 -52.91
N PRO A 235 11.61 -2.52 -51.85
CA PRO A 235 11.55 -3.26 -50.61
C PRO A 235 10.95 -4.64 -50.93
N SER A 236 11.65 -5.71 -50.56
CA SER A 236 10.99 -7.00 -50.44
C SER A 236 9.79 -6.79 -49.53
N GLN A 237 8.60 -7.21 -49.97
CA GLN A 237 7.40 -7.13 -49.15
C GLN A 237 7.74 -7.75 -47.79
N THR A 238 7.63 -6.96 -46.73
CA THR A 238 7.63 -7.50 -45.38
C THR A 238 6.49 -8.50 -45.35
N ALA A 239 6.80 -9.76 -45.05
CA ALA A 239 5.76 -10.66 -44.61
C ALA A 239 5.23 -10.04 -43.32
N ASP A 240 4.02 -9.47 -43.39
CA ASP A 240 3.36 -8.93 -42.22
C ASP A 240 3.29 -10.05 -41.21
N LEU A 241 4.03 -9.89 -40.11
CA LEU A 241 3.90 -10.77 -38.98
C LEU A 241 2.51 -10.50 -38.42
N ASP A 242 1.59 -11.44 -38.69
CA ASP A 242 0.31 -11.57 -37.99
C ASP A 242 0.59 -11.84 -36.51
N VAL A 243 1.04 -10.80 -35.81
CA VAL A 243 1.02 -10.71 -34.35
C VAL A 243 -0.45 -10.88 -33.98
N PRO A 244 -0.85 -11.96 -33.29
CA PRO A 244 -2.25 -12.21 -33.02
C PRO A 244 -2.83 -11.00 -32.30
N SER A 245 -3.90 -10.44 -32.87
CA SER A 245 -4.62 -9.29 -32.33
C SER A 245 -5.34 -9.72 -31.05
N GLY A 246 -4.57 -9.77 -29.95
CA GLY A 246 -5.12 -9.96 -28.62
C GLY A 246 -6.05 -8.80 -28.25
N PRO A 247 -6.75 -8.87 -27.10
CA PRO A 247 -7.74 -7.87 -26.70
C PRO A 247 -7.26 -6.41 -26.72
N LEU A 248 -5.93 -6.21 -26.65
CA LEU A 248 -5.24 -4.92 -26.72
C LEU A 248 -5.24 -4.24 -28.10
N SER A 249 -5.71 -4.88 -29.19
CA SER A 249 -5.72 -4.25 -30.52
C SER A 249 -6.85 -3.24 -30.74
N ASN A 250 -7.83 -3.18 -29.83
CA ASN A 250 -9.03 -2.33 -29.94
C ASN A 250 -9.06 -1.18 -28.90
N TRP A 251 -7.90 -0.68 -28.47
CA TRP A 251 -7.75 0.50 -27.60
C TRP A 251 -8.11 1.84 -28.31
N THR A 252 -9.14 1.86 -29.16
CA THR A 252 -9.76 3.12 -29.60
C THR A 252 -10.59 3.68 -28.44
N GLY A 253 -10.29 4.91 -28.00
CA GLY A 253 -11.00 5.53 -26.88
C GLY A 253 -10.43 5.23 -25.49
N VAL A 254 -9.11 5.03 -25.35
CA VAL A 254 -8.48 4.78 -24.02
C VAL A 254 -8.80 5.89 -23.01
N CYS A 255 -8.93 7.13 -23.48
CA CYS A 255 -9.28 8.30 -22.67
C CYS A 255 -10.78 8.60 -22.62
N ASP A 256 -11.63 7.74 -23.17
CA ASP A 256 -13.08 7.89 -23.06
C ASP A 256 -13.50 7.84 -21.58
N GLY A 257 -14.43 8.72 -21.22
CA GLY A 257 -14.87 8.92 -19.84
C GLY A 257 -13.84 9.56 -18.90
N PHE A 258 -12.61 9.86 -19.35
CA PHE A 258 -11.63 10.58 -18.53
C PHE A 258 -12.15 12.00 -18.23
N PRO A 259 -12.03 12.50 -16.99
CA PRO A 259 -12.57 13.80 -16.64
C PRO A 259 -11.78 14.93 -17.28
N ASN A 260 -12.47 16.01 -17.67
CA ASN A 260 -11.85 17.29 -18.00
C ASN A 260 -11.00 17.77 -16.80
N THR A 261 -9.72 18.06 -17.01
CA THR A 261 -8.78 18.54 -15.96
C THR A 261 -8.46 20.04 -16.06
N ASP A 262 -9.32 20.86 -16.69
CA ASP A 262 -9.16 22.31 -16.74
C ASP A 262 -8.99 22.91 -15.34
N GLY A 263 -8.01 23.82 -15.22
CA GLY A 263 -7.61 24.46 -13.95
C GLY A 263 -6.69 23.61 -13.08
N ILE A 264 -6.51 22.31 -13.36
CA ILE A 264 -5.74 21.39 -12.54
C ILE A 264 -4.34 21.17 -13.14
N MET A 265 -3.34 20.95 -12.29
CA MET A 265 -1.96 20.68 -12.66
C MET A 265 -1.40 19.53 -11.82
N LEU A 266 -0.94 18.47 -12.47
CA LEU A 266 -0.25 17.37 -11.81
C LEU A 266 1.25 17.70 -11.66
N VAL A 267 1.75 17.57 -10.45
CA VAL A 267 3.17 17.62 -10.10
C VAL A 267 3.56 16.24 -9.56
N MET A 268 4.21 15.42 -10.38
CA MET A 268 4.61 14.06 -10.02
C MET A 268 6.10 14.01 -9.63
N LYS A 269 6.38 13.60 -8.39
CA LYS A 269 7.72 13.44 -7.82
C LYS A 269 8.28 12.04 -8.07
N THR A 270 9.56 11.93 -8.37
CA THR A 270 10.32 10.67 -8.35
C THR A 270 11.75 10.90 -7.82
N GLY A 271 12.56 9.84 -7.77
CA GLY A 271 14.02 9.91 -7.63
C GLY A 271 14.70 9.32 -8.87
N ALA A 272 15.88 9.81 -9.24
CA ALA A 272 16.55 9.48 -10.50
C ALA A 272 17.01 8.01 -10.59
N THR A 273 17.08 7.33 -9.44
CA THR A 273 17.32 5.89 -9.29
C THR A 273 16.07 5.04 -9.58
N GLU A 274 14.88 5.61 -9.46
CA GLU A 274 13.59 4.92 -9.62
C GLU A 274 12.79 5.38 -10.85
N ALA A 275 13.15 6.53 -11.45
CA ALA A 275 12.40 7.15 -12.54
C ALA A 275 12.07 6.20 -13.70
N PHE A 276 13.07 5.44 -14.17
CA PHE A 276 12.91 4.44 -15.25
C PHE A 276 12.14 3.18 -14.82
N THR A 277 11.95 2.96 -13.52
CA THR A 277 11.20 1.82 -12.96
C THR A 277 9.74 2.19 -12.73
N LYS A 278 9.47 3.35 -12.13
CA LYS A 278 8.13 3.77 -11.68
C LYS A 278 7.36 4.60 -12.71
N LEU A 279 7.98 5.58 -13.37
CA LEU A 279 7.26 6.48 -14.29
C LEU A 279 6.63 5.80 -15.53
N PRO A 280 7.26 4.79 -16.18
CA PRO A 280 6.66 4.17 -17.37
C PRO A 280 5.26 3.60 -17.16
N ALA A 281 4.96 3.07 -15.97
CA ALA A 281 3.62 2.57 -15.65
C ALA A 281 2.57 3.70 -15.69
N HIS A 282 2.88 4.89 -15.17
CA HIS A 282 2.01 6.06 -15.23
C HIS A 282 1.88 6.63 -16.64
N LEU A 283 3.00 6.72 -17.37
CA LEU A 283 3.07 7.23 -18.75
C LEU A 283 2.25 6.38 -19.75
N LEU A 284 2.16 5.08 -19.51
CA LEU A 284 1.36 4.13 -20.32
C LEU A 284 -0.09 3.95 -19.81
N THR A 285 -0.46 4.57 -18.69
CA THR A 285 -1.80 4.46 -18.07
C THR A 285 -2.49 5.82 -18.00
N SER A 286 -2.65 6.42 -16.82
CA SER A 286 -3.50 7.61 -16.65
C SER A 286 -2.91 8.88 -17.27
N LEU A 287 -1.58 9.03 -17.32
CA LEU A 287 -0.93 10.24 -17.83
C LEU A 287 -1.07 10.43 -19.35
N GLN A 288 -1.43 9.38 -20.10
CA GLN A 288 -1.71 9.49 -21.54
C GLN A 288 -2.99 10.30 -21.84
N CYS A 289 -3.82 10.53 -20.82
CA CYS A 289 -5.09 11.26 -20.90
C CYS A 289 -5.04 12.65 -20.26
N LEU A 290 -3.86 13.12 -19.84
CA LEU A 290 -3.62 14.48 -19.35
C LEU A 290 -2.93 15.31 -20.43
N ASP A 291 -3.47 16.49 -20.74
CA ASP A 291 -2.88 17.42 -21.71
C ASP A 291 -1.56 18.06 -21.24
N ASP A 292 -1.37 18.19 -19.91
CA ASP A 292 -0.29 18.98 -19.31
C ASP A 292 0.01 18.53 -17.87
N TYR A 293 1.27 18.17 -17.59
CA TYR A 293 1.77 17.76 -16.27
C TYR A 293 3.28 18.01 -16.13
N LEU A 294 3.77 17.98 -14.88
CA LEU A 294 5.18 18.18 -14.54
C LEU A 294 5.74 16.93 -13.86
N LEU A 295 6.92 16.47 -14.32
CA LEU A 295 7.67 15.36 -13.73
C LEU A 295 8.94 15.93 -13.08
N PHE A 296 9.12 15.72 -11.77
CA PHE A 296 10.22 16.31 -10.99
C PHE A 296 11.04 15.24 -10.25
N SER A 297 12.35 15.46 -10.16
CA SER A 297 13.31 14.50 -9.61
C SER A 297 14.55 15.20 -9.01
N ASP A 298 15.46 14.40 -8.46
CA ASP A 298 16.82 14.78 -8.03
C ASP A 298 17.87 14.72 -9.16
N LEU A 299 17.44 14.65 -10.43
CA LEU A 299 18.30 14.76 -11.61
C LEU A 299 17.49 15.17 -12.85
N ASP A 300 18.09 15.96 -13.75
CA ASP A 300 17.52 16.24 -15.08
C ASP A 300 17.64 14.96 -15.93
N GLN A 301 16.51 14.32 -16.24
CA GLN A 301 16.42 13.04 -16.96
C GLN A 301 15.38 13.10 -18.09
N GLN A 302 15.44 12.16 -19.03
CA GLN A 302 14.50 12.07 -20.14
C GLN A 302 14.11 10.62 -20.42
N ILE A 303 12.81 10.35 -20.52
CA ILE A 303 12.23 9.07 -20.94
C ILE A 303 11.46 9.33 -22.24
N ASP A 304 11.98 8.88 -23.39
CA ASP A 304 11.41 9.21 -24.72
C ASP A 304 11.20 10.74 -24.87
N LYS A 305 9.97 11.20 -25.12
CA LYS A 305 9.60 12.63 -25.21
C LYS A 305 9.35 13.32 -23.87
N TYR A 306 9.37 12.57 -22.77
CA TYR A 306 8.99 13.05 -21.44
C TYR A 306 10.22 13.55 -20.67
N GLN A 307 10.29 14.86 -20.47
CA GLN A 307 11.32 15.50 -19.64
C GLN A 307 10.97 15.34 -18.15
N ILE A 308 11.97 14.97 -17.37
CA ILE A 308 11.96 14.96 -15.91
C ILE A 308 12.94 16.04 -15.47
N TYR A 309 12.50 16.99 -14.65
CA TYR A 309 13.32 18.14 -14.28
C TYR A 309 13.97 17.95 -12.90
N ASP A 310 15.25 18.30 -12.84
CA ASP A 310 15.98 18.50 -11.60
C ASP A 310 15.39 19.70 -10.85
N VAL A 311 14.93 19.45 -9.62
CA VAL A 311 14.51 20.51 -8.68
C VAL A 311 15.55 20.78 -7.59
N LEU A 312 16.67 20.06 -7.54
CA LEU A 312 17.73 20.24 -6.54
C LEU A 312 18.98 20.96 -7.08
N LYS A 313 19.10 21.12 -8.40
CA LYS A 313 20.20 21.88 -9.04
C LYS A 313 20.44 23.26 -8.43
N ASP A 314 19.37 24.02 -8.19
CA ASP A 314 19.39 25.40 -7.71
C ASP A 314 19.50 25.52 -6.17
N VAL A 315 19.55 24.39 -5.43
CA VAL A 315 19.90 24.36 -3.99
C VAL A 315 21.27 25.01 -3.79
N LYS A 316 21.43 25.83 -2.75
CA LYS A 316 22.64 26.62 -2.52
C LYS A 316 23.78 25.81 -1.88
N ASP A 317 25.01 26.26 -2.11
CA ASP A 317 26.21 25.57 -1.64
C ASP A 317 26.34 25.52 -0.11
N ASP A 318 25.78 26.45 0.63
CA ASP A 318 25.73 26.45 2.11
C ASP A 318 24.80 25.38 2.68
N VAL A 319 23.76 24.99 1.93
CA VAL A 319 22.97 23.78 2.21
C VAL A 319 23.81 22.53 1.91
N LYS A 320 24.36 22.42 0.69
CA LYS A 320 25.08 21.22 0.21
C LYS A 320 26.36 20.90 1.00
N LYS A 321 27.10 21.92 1.47
CA LYS A 321 28.48 21.79 1.95
C LYS A 321 28.61 20.98 3.23
N GLY A 322 29.26 19.82 3.12
CA GLY A 322 29.58 18.94 4.24
C GLY A 322 28.43 18.04 4.68
N ARG A 323 27.37 17.91 3.87
CA ARG A 323 26.19 17.09 4.14
C ARG A 323 26.19 15.81 3.34
N LYS A 324 26.03 14.68 4.03
CA LYS A 324 25.96 13.36 3.39
C LYS A 324 24.69 13.15 2.59
N GLU A 325 23.61 13.88 2.91
CA GLU A 325 22.37 13.82 2.13
C GLU A 325 22.60 14.15 0.64
N PHE A 326 23.57 15.01 0.33
CA PHE A 326 23.94 15.38 -1.04
C PHE A 326 25.03 14.49 -1.66
N ASP A 327 25.58 13.50 -0.95
CA ASP A 327 26.51 12.53 -1.55
C ASP A 327 25.81 11.72 -2.65
N LEU A 328 24.52 11.38 -2.48
CA LEU A 328 23.70 10.73 -3.51
C LEU A 328 23.50 11.65 -4.72
N TYR A 329 23.06 12.90 -4.51
CA TYR A 329 22.89 13.89 -5.59
C TYR A 329 24.18 14.09 -6.40
N LYS A 330 25.32 14.14 -5.70
CA LYS A 330 26.64 14.21 -6.33
C LYS A 330 26.94 12.96 -7.15
N ALA A 331 26.74 11.76 -6.60
CA ALA A 331 26.94 10.51 -7.34
C ALA A 331 26.01 10.38 -8.56
N GLN A 332 24.78 10.89 -8.47
CA GLN A 332 23.81 10.91 -9.56
C GLN A 332 24.25 11.85 -10.70
N THR A 333 24.66 13.07 -10.36
CA THR A 333 25.10 14.11 -11.31
C THR A 333 26.49 13.86 -11.92
N GLU A 334 27.39 13.17 -11.20
CA GLU A 334 28.70 12.75 -11.72
C GLU A 334 28.65 11.41 -12.50
N CYS A 335 27.50 10.71 -12.54
CA CYS A 335 27.37 9.40 -13.17
C CYS A 335 27.40 9.47 -14.72
N PRO A 336 28.37 8.85 -15.40
CA PRO A 336 28.49 8.89 -16.87
C PRO A 336 27.67 7.80 -17.59
N ILE A 337 26.88 7.02 -16.85
CA ILE A 337 26.16 5.81 -17.30
C ILE A 337 24.79 5.71 -16.61
N ALA A 338 24.08 4.59 -16.77
CA ALA A 338 22.80 4.38 -16.09
C ALA A 338 22.96 4.40 -14.55
N GLN A 339 22.07 5.13 -13.87
CA GLN A 339 22.17 5.48 -12.44
C GLN A 339 22.42 4.27 -11.52
N GLN A 340 21.80 3.12 -11.81
CA GLN A 340 21.97 1.87 -11.08
C GLN A 340 23.44 1.50 -10.79
N TYR A 341 24.36 1.78 -11.72
CA TYR A 341 25.78 1.44 -11.58
C TYR A 341 26.57 2.41 -10.67
N CYS A 342 26.06 3.62 -10.46
CA CYS A 342 26.68 4.65 -9.64
C CYS A 342 26.08 4.69 -8.22
N THR A 343 24.81 4.30 -8.06
CA THR A 343 24.05 4.45 -6.82
C THR A 343 23.71 3.13 -6.11
N GLU A 344 24.11 1.96 -6.62
CA GLU A 344 23.76 0.62 -6.07
C GLU A 344 23.93 0.51 -4.54
N ASN A 345 25.02 1.07 -4.02
CA ASN A 345 25.37 1.00 -2.60
C ASN A 345 24.86 2.22 -1.78
N MET A 346 24.19 3.18 -2.44
CA MET A 346 23.74 4.44 -1.84
C MET A 346 22.28 4.31 -1.40
N LYS A 347 22.11 3.68 -0.25
CA LYS A 347 20.82 3.60 0.46
C LYS A 347 20.44 4.97 1.02
N GLU A 348 19.21 5.10 1.54
CA GLU A 348 18.68 6.33 2.17
C GLU A 348 18.38 7.51 1.22
N GLY A 349 17.92 7.26 -0.01
CA GLY A 349 17.50 8.34 -0.93
C GLY A 349 16.46 9.32 -0.36
N TRP A 350 15.68 8.90 0.64
CA TRP A 350 14.78 9.76 1.42
C TRP A 350 15.49 10.97 2.07
N ASN A 351 16.75 10.81 2.49
CA ASN A 351 17.53 11.88 3.10
C ASN A 351 17.83 13.02 2.10
N LEU A 352 17.84 12.74 0.80
CA LEU A 352 17.88 13.75 -0.26
C LEU A 352 16.48 14.24 -0.65
N ASP A 353 15.50 13.34 -0.67
CA ASP A 353 14.13 13.62 -1.11
C ASP A 353 13.44 14.74 -0.33
N LYS A 354 13.71 14.85 1.00
CA LYS A 354 13.16 15.90 1.87
C LYS A 354 13.38 17.33 1.34
N TYR A 355 14.44 17.59 0.58
CA TYR A 355 14.74 18.90 0.00
C TYR A 355 13.83 19.23 -1.21
N LYS A 356 13.33 18.24 -1.96
CA LYS A 356 12.57 18.48 -3.22
C LYS A 356 11.30 19.30 -3.01
N PHE A 357 10.63 19.13 -1.87
CA PHE A 357 9.26 19.59 -1.66
C PHE A 357 9.03 21.07 -1.96
N LEU A 358 9.85 21.97 -1.42
CA LEU A 358 9.66 23.41 -1.62
C LEU A 358 10.21 23.89 -2.97
N HIS A 359 11.29 23.29 -3.48
CA HIS A 359 11.76 23.55 -4.85
C HIS A 359 10.72 23.14 -5.90
N MET A 360 9.96 22.05 -5.69
CA MET A 360 8.82 21.68 -6.54
C MET A 360 7.71 22.74 -6.52
N VAL A 361 7.47 23.47 -5.42
CA VAL A 361 6.48 24.55 -5.36
C VAL A 361 6.93 25.74 -6.22
N GLU A 362 8.18 26.19 -6.04
CA GLU A 362 8.77 27.26 -6.85
C GLU A 362 8.76 26.89 -8.34
N LYS A 363 9.23 25.68 -8.68
CA LYS A 363 9.33 25.21 -10.06
C LYS A 363 7.97 24.98 -10.73
N ALA A 364 6.99 24.42 -10.02
CA ALA A 364 5.63 24.27 -10.54
C ALA A 364 4.97 25.62 -10.83
N TRP A 365 5.16 26.60 -9.94
CA TRP A 365 4.62 27.95 -10.14
C TRP A 365 5.35 28.70 -11.27
N GLU A 366 6.68 28.61 -11.38
CA GLU A 366 7.44 29.19 -12.49
C GLU A 366 6.98 28.65 -13.85
N MET A 367 6.85 27.31 -13.96
CA MET A 367 6.56 26.64 -15.22
C MET A 367 5.08 26.66 -15.62
N ARG A 368 4.15 26.72 -14.64
CA ARG A 368 2.70 26.61 -14.83
C ARG A 368 1.91 27.50 -13.86
N PRO A 369 2.15 28.82 -13.81
CA PRO A 369 1.50 29.71 -12.84
C PRO A 369 -0.02 29.82 -13.05
N ASN A 370 -0.72 30.26 -12.00
CA ASN A 370 -2.16 30.57 -12.02
C ASN A 370 -3.11 29.40 -12.37
N LYS A 371 -2.69 28.15 -12.22
CA LYS A 371 -3.60 26.99 -12.15
C LYS A 371 -4.44 27.09 -10.86
N GLU A 372 -5.69 26.61 -10.89
CA GLU A 372 -6.62 26.62 -9.76
C GLU A 372 -6.20 25.61 -8.69
N TRP A 373 -5.74 24.42 -9.12
CA TRP A 373 -5.33 23.32 -8.26
C TRP A 373 -4.00 22.72 -8.70
N TYR A 374 -3.09 22.53 -7.75
CA TYR A 374 -1.85 21.78 -7.95
C TYR A 374 -1.95 20.48 -7.15
N VAL A 375 -2.01 19.36 -7.87
CA VAL A 375 -2.09 18.00 -7.32
C VAL A 375 -0.68 17.44 -7.27
N PHE A 376 -0.18 17.17 -6.08
CA PHE A 376 1.11 16.55 -5.85
C PHE A 376 0.92 15.04 -5.61
N ALA A 377 1.71 14.23 -6.31
CA ALA A 377 1.71 12.78 -6.20
C ALA A 377 3.14 12.23 -6.41
N GLU A 378 3.38 11.00 -6.01
CA GLU A 378 4.68 10.34 -6.19
C GLU A 378 4.57 9.24 -7.25
N ALA A 379 5.71 8.78 -7.79
CA ALA A 379 5.73 7.80 -8.89
C ALA A 379 5.20 6.39 -8.50
N ASP A 380 4.96 6.15 -7.22
CA ASP A 380 4.26 4.98 -6.64
C ASP A 380 2.90 5.37 -6.00
N THR A 381 2.34 6.51 -6.40
CA THR A 381 0.99 6.97 -6.01
C THR A 381 0.05 6.95 -7.22
N TYR A 382 -0.89 6.01 -7.25
CA TYR A 382 -1.95 5.98 -8.25
C TYR A 382 -3.01 7.05 -7.96
N VAL A 383 -3.55 7.70 -9.00
CA VAL A 383 -4.55 8.79 -8.89
C VAL A 383 -5.84 8.40 -9.63
N PHE A 384 -6.94 8.28 -8.88
CA PHE A 384 -8.28 8.02 -9.40
C PHE A 384 -8.92 9.31 -9.93
N TRP A 385 -8.49 9.74 -11.11
CA TRP A 385 -8.83 11.05 -11.69
C TRP A 385 -10.32 11.37 -11.67
N SER A 386 -11.18 10.42 -12.06
CA SER A 386 -12.64 10.59 -12.09
C SER A 386 -13.24 10.96 -10.73
N ASN A 387 -12.68 10.43 -9.65
CA ASN A 387 -13.06 10.75 -8.28
C ASN A 387 -12.42 12.09 -7.83
N LEU A 388 -11.14 12.31 -8.11
CA LEU A 388 -10.40 13.50 -7.66
C LEU A 388 -10.93 14.80 -8.28
N VAL A 389 -11.17 14.81 -9.60
CA VAL A 389 -11.71 15.98 -10.29
C VAL A 389 -13.12 16.31 -9.78
N TRP A 390 -13.94 15.30 -9.48
CA TRP A 390 -15.25 15.55 -8.87
C TRP A 390 -15.12 16.13 -7.46
N TYR A 391 -14.25 15.57 -6.62
CA TYR A 391 -14.00 16.05 -5.26
C TYR A 391 -13.59 17.52 -5.21
N LEU A 392 -12.59 17.91 -6.01
CA LEU A 392 -12.09 19.28 -6.09
C LEU A 392 -13.17 20.27 -6.58
N ARG A 393 -14.05 19.85 -7.49
CA ARG A 393 -15.10 20.72 -8.05
C ARG A 393 -16.42 20.75 -7.26
N ASN A 394 -16.67 19.81 -6.35
CA ASN A 394 -17.98 19.62 -5.71
C ASN A 394 -17.96 19.56 -4.17
N ARG A 395 -16.81 19.31 -3.53
CA ARG A 395 -16.67 19.29 -2.06
C ARG A 395 -15.71 20.36 -1.56
N VAL A 396 -14.54 20.47 -2.18
CA VAL A 396 -13.50 21.40 -1.74
C VAL A 396 -13.88 22.84 -2.07
N ASN A 397 -14.08 23.68 -1.05
CA ASN A 397 -14.33 25.10 -1.23
C ASN A 397 -13.04 25.85 -1.65
N GLY A 398 -12.84 26.05 -2.95
CA GLY A 398 -11.69 26.81 -3.49
C GLY A 398 -11.55 28.22 -2.92
N THR A 399 -12.66 28.88 -2.52
CA THR A 399 -12.63 30.25 -1.96
C THR A 399 -11.94 30.33 -0.59
N GLU A 400 -11.82 29.20 0.13
CA GLU A 400 -11.03 29.09 1.36
C GLU A 400 -9.52 28.93 1.10
N THR A 401 -9.10 28.83 -0.16
CA THR A 401 -7.73 28.57 -0.62
C THR A 401 -7.05 27.40 0.13
N PRO A 402 -7.62 26.18 0.11
CA PRO A 402 -7.20 25.11 1.00
C PRO A 402 -5.90 24.40 0.56
N TYR A 403 -5.34 23.66 1.52
CA TYR A 403 -4.34 22.61 1.37
C TYR A 403 -4.98 21.33 1.93
N VAL A 404 -4.98 20.23 1.18
CA VAL A 404 -5.80 19.04 1.47
C VAL A 404 -5.00 17.76 1.24
N GLY A 405 -5.13 16.76 2.12
CA GLY A 405 -4.53 15.44 1.94
C GLY A 405 -4.80 14.50 3.12
N SER A 406 -4.02 13.41 3.20
CA SER A 406 -4.04 12.51 4.38
C SER A 406 -3.26 13.14 5.53
N VAL A 407 -3.93 13.60 6.59
CA VAL A 407 -3.27 14.33 7.69
C VAL A 407 -2.53 13.40 8.65
N ALA A 408 -1.22 13.64 8.77
CA ALA A 408 -0.34 13.12 9.80
C ALA A 408 0.07 14.25 10.78
N MET A 409 0.70 13.89 11.89
CA MET A 409 1.11 14.82 12.97
C MET A 409 2.59 14.63 13.32
N LEU A 410 3.35 15.72 13.36
CA LEU A 410 4.74 15.73 13.84
C LEU A 410 4.96 17.00 14.67
N LYS A 411 5.65 16.90 15.82
CA LYS A 411 5.95 18.04 16.71
C LYS A 411 4.73 18.93 17.05
N GLY A 412 3.54 18.33 17.14
CA GLY A 412 2.28 19.04 17.41
C GLY A 412 1.71 19.85 16.24
N LYS A 413 2.22 19.66 15.00
CA LYS A 413 1.72 20.30 13.78
C LYS A 413 1.11 19.27 12.82
N PRO A 414 -0.06 19.54 12.21
CA PRO A 414 -0.61 18.70 11.16
C PRO A 414 0.09 18.98 9.81
N PHE A 415 0.26 17.96 9.00
CA PHE A 415 0.75 18.04 7.62
C PHE A 415 0.07 16.97 6.75
N ALA A 416 -0.02 17.17 5.43
CA ALA A 416 -0.45 16.10 4.54
C ALA A 416 0.74 15.17 4.29
N HIS A 417 0.56 13.86 4.46
CA HIS A 417 1.57 12.85 4.15
C HIS A 417 1.90 12.86 2.65
N GLY A 418 3.17 13.08 2.30
CA GLY A 418 3.61 13.32 0.93
C GLY A 418 3.23 12.20 -0.04
N GLY A 419 3.57 10.96 0.32
CA GLY A 419 3.30 9.77 -0.49
C GLY A 419 1.82 9.54 -0.78
N SER A 420 0.94 9.82 0.19
CA SER A 420 -0.51 9.72 -0.01
C SER A 420 -1.06 10.70 -1.06
N GLY A 421 -0.25 11.65 -1.52
CA GLY A 421 -0.67 12.74 -2.39
C GLY A 421 -1.47 13.80 -1.65
N TYR A 422 -1.41 15.01 -2.18
CA TYR A 422 -2.04 16.20 -1.60
C TYR A 422 -2.36 17.24 -2.68
N VAL A 423 -3.21 18.20 -2.35
CA VAL A 423 -3.60 19.26 -3.28
C VAL A 423 -3.48 20.63 -2.61
N ILE A 424 -2.89 21.59 -3.31
CA ILE A 424 -2.77 22.98 -2.89
C ILE A 424 -3.51 23.87 -3.89
N HIS A 425 -4.37 24.77 -3.38
CA HIS A 425 -5.05 25.78 -4.21
C HIS A 425 -4.06 26.82 -4.76
N GLY A 426 -4.32 27.33 -5.97
CA GLY A 426 -3.42 28.25 -6.68
C GLY A 426 -3.12 29.56 -5.94
N ASP A 427 -4.08 30.11 -5.20
CA ASP A 427 -3.83 31.29 -4.35
C ASP A 427 -2.89 31.00 -3.16
N THR A 428 -2.83 29.75 -2.70
CA THR A 428 -1.93 29.33 -1.63
C THR A 428 -0.53 29.09 -2.20
N MET A 429 -0.42 28.41 -3.35
CA MET A 429 0.84 28.30 -4.10
C MET A 429 1.46 29.68 -4.40
N ARG A 430 0.65 30.65 -4.85
CA ARG A 430 1.11 32.02 -5.09
C ARG A 430 1.69 32.66 -3.81
N LYS A 431 0.98 32.57 -2.69
CA LYS A 431 1.46 33.10 -1.40
C LYS A 431 2.71 32.41 -0.89
N MET A 432 2.89 31.12 -1.19
CA MET A 432 4.11 30.39 -0.82
C MET A 432 5.32 30.94 -1.58
N VAL A 433 5.23 31.13 -2.90
CA VAL A 433 6.34 31.71 -3.69
C VAL A 433 6.52 33.22 -3.50
N GLU A 434 5.57 33.89 -2.84
CA GLU A 434 5.73 35.26 -2.31
C GLU A 434 6.55 35.29 -1.00
N ILE A 435 6.82 34.14 -0.36
CA ILE A 435 7.74 34.05 0.78
C ILE A 435 9.18 34.25 0.26
N PRO A 436 9.94 35.24 0.77
CA PRO A 436 11.31 35.47 0.32
C PRO A 436 12.21 34.26 0.55
N ASP A 437 12.88 33.81 -0.51
CA ASP A 437 13.87 32.73 -0.48
C ASP A 437 13.28 31.38 0.03
N LEU A 438 12.00 31.11 -0.28
CA LEU A 438 11.19 30.00 0.23
C LEU A 438 11.95 28.67 0.29
N ALA A 439 12.45 28.16 -0.84
CA ALA A 439 13.05 26.85 -0.88
C ALA A 439 14.32 26.78 -0.03
N HIS A 440 15.24 27.74 -0.17
CA HIS A 440 16.46 27.81 0.64
C HIS A 440 16.20 27.98 2.14
N LYS A 441 15.19 28.78 2.51
CA LYS A 441 14.74 28.97 3.90
C LYS A 441 14.33 27.64 4.53
N TYR A 442 13.63 26.78 3.80
CA TYR A 442 13.21 25.46 4.29
C TYR A 442 14.27 24.37 4.11
N ASP A 443 15.14 24.45 3.10
CA ASP A 443 16.35 23.62 2.98
C ASP A 443 17.18 23.71 4.27
N MET A 444 17.41 24.93 4.76
CA MET A 444 18.13 25.17 6.01
C MET A 444 17.42 24.59 7.24
N MET A 445 16.10 24.42 7.22
CA MET A 445 15.36 23.68 8.28
C MET A 445 15.46 22.16 8.10
N ALA A 446 15.41 21.66 6.85
CA ALA A 446 15.56 20.23 6.52
C ALA A 446 16.87 19.62 7.04
N THR A 447 17.89 20.45 7.28
CA THR A 447 19.14 20.04 7.93
C THR A 447 19.00 19.50 9.35
N HIS A 448 17.86 19.74 10.02
CA HIS A 448 17.54 19.25 11.37
C HIS A 448 16.16 18.59 11.46
N GLU A 449 15.52 18.31 10.33
CA GLU A 449 14.16 17.76 10.21
C GLU A 449 14.13 16.54 9.27
N CYS A 450 13.21 15.60 9.52
CA CYS A 450 13.18 14.31 8.82
C CYS A 450 12.52 14.33 7.44
N CYS A 451 11.61 15.27 7.22
CA CYS A 451 10.44 15.04 6.37
C CYS A 451 10.06 16.31 5.60
N GLY A 452 10.09 16.25 4.26
CA GLY A 452 9.85 17.43 3.40
C GLY A 452 8.37 17.86 3.33
N ASP A 453 7.44 16.94 3.54
CA ASP A 453 6.00 17.17 3.61
C ASP A 453 5.56 17.90 4.91
N TYR A 454 6.26 17.64 6.01
CA TYR A 454 6.18 18.46 7.22
C TYR A 454 6.63 19.90 6.96
N LEU A 455 7.77 20.11 6.27
CA LEU A 455 8.27 21.45 5.93
C LEU A 455 7.34 22.18 4.94
N MET A 456 6.80 21.47 3.94
CA MET A 456 5.72 21.95 3.07
C MET A 456 4.54 22.50 3.88
N SER A 457 4.10 21.79 4.94
CA SER A 457 3.01 22.27 5.80
C SER A 457 3.39 23.50 6.62
N LEU A 458 4.63 23.61 7.10
CA LEU A 458 5.11 24.83 7.77
C LEU A 458 5.10 26.03 6.81
N ALA A 459 5.50 25.85 5.56
CA ALA A 459 5.42 26.89 4.53
C ALA A 459 3.97 27.30 4.21
N VAL A 460 3.05 26.34 4.14
CA VAL A 460 1.61 26.64 4.01
C VAL A 460 1.09 27.42 5.23
N MET A 461 1.56 27.13 6.44
CA MET A 461 1.17 27.87 7.66
C MET A 461 1.58 29.34 7.63
N GLU A 462 2.71 29.70 7.01
CA GLU A 462 3.09 31.11 6.83
C GLU A 462 2.14 31.88 5.90
N THR A 463 1.41 31.20 5.00
CA THR A 463 0.36 31.83 4.16
C THR A 463 -0.95 32.09 4.91
N GLY A 464 -1.02 31.76 6.20
CA GLY A 464 -2.24 31.81 7.01
C GLY A 464 -3.21 30.66 6.72
N LYS A 465 -2.69 29.48 6.36
CA LYS A 465 -3.48 28.30 5.99
C LYS A 465 -3.04 27.06 6.77
N LYS A 466 -3.92 26.07 6.89
CA LYS A 466 -3.66 24.77 7.52
C LYS A 466 -4.07 23.67 6.54
N VAL A 467 -3.49 22.48 6.69
CA VAL A 467 -3.98 21.29 6.00
C VAL A 467 -5.38 20.91 6.49
N LYS A 468 -6.26 20.48 5.56
CA LYS A 468 -7.54 19.82 5.85
C LYS A 468 -7.41 18.30 5.69
N GLN A 469 -8.08 17.56 6.58
CA GLN A 469 -8.09 16.10 6.60
C GLN A 469 -9.02 15.52 5.53
N ALA A 470 -8.47 14.70 4.64
CA ALA A 470 -9.20 13.95 3.63
C ALA A 470 -8.80 12.45 3.57
N HIS A 471 -8.06 11.93 4.55
CA HIS A 471 -7.94 10.49 4.81
C HIS A 471 -9.34 9.89 5.11
N PRO A 472 -9.68 8.69 4.60
CA PRO A 472 -8.89 7.74 3.81
C PRO A 472 -9.00 7.94 2.29
N MET A 473 -9.63 9.02 1.82
CA MET A 473 -9.87 9.26 0.40
C MET A 473 -8.54 9.56 -0.31
N PHE A 474 -7.68 10.40 0.29
CA PHE A 474 -6.24 10.31 0.05
C PHE A 474 -5.69 9.19 0.93
N ASN A 475 -5.00 8.21 0.34
CA ASN A 475 -4.62 6.99 1.04
C ASN A 475 -3.11 6.70 0.98
N GLY A 476 -2.54 6.26 2.12
CA GLY A 476 -1.16 5.78 2.20
C GLY A 476 -0.99 4.30 1.87
N GLU A 477 -2.08 3.53 1.87
CA GLU A 477 -2.08 2.07 1.71
C GLU A 477 -2.34 1.65 0.26
N LYS A 478 -1.75 0.52 -0.13
CA LYS A 478 -2.02 -0.19 -1.40
C LYS A 478 -3.07 -1.29 -1.21
N PRO A 479 -3.68 -1.88 -2.26
CA PRO A 479 -4.82 -2.80 -2.11
C PRO A 479 -4.59 -3.99 -1.16
N VAL A 480 -3.35 -4.44 -1.00
CA VAL A 480 -2.99 -5.54 -0.09
C VAL A 480 -2.80 -5.11 1.37
N THR A 481 -2.51 -3.85 1.66
CA THR A 481 -2.36 -3.33 3.05
C THR A 481 -3.53 -2.48 3.53
N LEU A 482 -4.41 -2.04 2.63
CA LEU A 482 -5.60 -1.23 2.90
C LEU A 482 -6.54 -1.90 3.94
N PRO A 483 -6.86 -1.24 5.08
CA PRO A 483 -7.76 -1.81 6.09
C PRO A 483 -9.23 -1.76 5.65
N PHE A 484 -9.79 -2.92 5.30
CA PHE A 484 -11.22 -3.10 5.05
C PHE A 484 -11.97 -3.33 6.37
N GLY A 485 -13.10 -2.65 6.58
CA GLY A 485 -13.84 -2.75 7.85
C GLY A 485 -14.81 -1.60 8.06
N ASN A 486 -15.33 -1.47 9.29
CA ASN A 486 -16.47 -0.59 9.62
C ASN A 486 -16.28 0.89 9.28
N ASN A 487 -15.05 1.39 9.28
CA ASN A 487 -14.75 2.81 9.06
C ASN A 487 -14.87 3.16 7.56
N HIS A 488 -13.92 2.68 6.76
CA HIS A 488 -13.62 3.23 5.44
C HIS A 488 -14.36 2.56 4.26
N TRP A 489 -15.06 1.43 4.47
CA TRP A 489 -15.63 0.57 3.41
C TRP A 489 -16.38 1.30 2.28
N CYS A 490 -17.15 2.32 2.65
CA CYS A 490 -18.03 3.07 1.75
C CYS A 490 -17.42 4.36 1.19
N GLU A 491 -16.21 4.72 1.63
CA GLU A 491 -15.54 5.97 1.24
C GLU A 491 -14.93 5.84 -0.18
N PRO A 492 -14.90 6.93 -0.96
CA PRO A 492 -14.29 6.95 -2.28
C PRO A 492 -12.76 7.03 -2.19
N LEU A 493 -12.07 6.53 -3.21
CA LEU A 493 -10.61 6.68 -3.34
C LEU A 493 -10.25 7.83 -4.27
N LEU A 494 -9.28 8.65 -3.87
CA LEU A 494 -8.66 9.69 -4.71
C LEU A 494 -7.25 9.27 -5.09
N THR A 495 -6.52 8.68 -4.15
CA THR A 495 -5.16 8.18 -4.33
C THR A 495 -4.94 6.88 -3.57
N MET A 496 -3.94 6.10 -4.00
CA MET A 496 -3.35 4.99 -3.23
C MET A 496 -1.83 5.00 -3.45
N HIS A 497 -1.05 4.79 -2.40
CA HIS A 497 0.42 4.93 -2.39
C HIS A 497 1.11 3.57 -2.12
N HIS A 498 2.45 3.54 -2.25
CA HIS A 498 3.29 2.35 -2.28
C HIS A 498 2.94 1.35 -3.40
N MET A 499 2.25 1.84 -4.45
CA MET A 499 1.83 1.08 -5.62
C MET A 499 3.07 0.81 -6.50
N ASN A 500 3.43 -0.46 -6.67
CA ASN A 500 4.48 -0.84 -7.60
C ASN A 500 3.99 -0.70 -9.07
N PRO A 501 4.86 -0.82 -10.09
CA PRO A 501 4.48 -0.65 -11.50
C PRO A 501 3.37 -1.61 -11.99
N GLU A 502 3.27 -2.80 -11.41
CA GLU A 502 2.20 -3.77 -11.70
C GLU A 502 0.88 -3.33 -11.08
N GLU A 503 0.88 -2.95 -9.80
CA GLU A 503 -0.31 -2.42 -9.09
C GLU A 503 -0.85 -1.12 -9.73
N VAL A 504 0.01 -0.26 -10.27
CA VAL A 504 -0.38 0.93 -11.07
C VAL A 504 -1.08 0.53 -12.37
N SER A 505 -0.58 -0.51 -13.05
CA SER A 505 -1.20 -1.05 -14.27
C SER A 505 -2.56 -1.69 -13.98
N ASP A 506 -2.65 -2.47 -12.90
CA ASP A 506 -3.84 -3.16 -12.43
C ASP A 506 -4.94 -2.19 -11.99
N ALA A 507 -4.59 -1.09 -11.31
CA ALA A 507 -5.54 -0.05 -10.93
C ALA A 507 -6.17 0.63 -12.17
N TRP A 508 -5.36 0.94 -13.19
CA TRP A 508 -5.85 1.47 -14.47
C TRP A 508 -6.69 0.46 -15.25
N HIS A 509 -6.27 -0.80 -15.29
CA HIS A 509 -7.02 -1.87 -15.95
C HIS A 509 -8.38 -2.06 -15.29
N PHE A 510 -8.46 -2.00 -13.96
CA PHE A 510 -9.71 -1.97 -13.22
C PHE A 510 -10.56 -0.75 -13.60
N GLU A 511 -10.03 0.49 -13.59
CA GLU A 511 -10.80 1.68 -14.00
C GLU A 511 -11.41 1.54 -15.40
N LYS A 512 -10.70 0.91 -16.35
CA LYS A 512 -11.14 0.77 -17.75
C LYS A 512 -12.02 -0.44 -18.03
N THR A 513 -12.01 -1.47 -17.19
CA THR A 513 -12.86 -2.68 -17.36
C THR A 513 -14.07 -2.71 -16.43
N ARG A 514 -14.10 -1.87 -15.38
CA ARG A 514 -15.19 -1.77 -14.40
C ARG A 514 -16.53 -1.42 -15.05
N GLN A 515 -17.49 -2.35 -14.92
CA GLN A 515 -18.84 -2.19 -15.44
C GLN A 515 -19.72 -1.24 -14.60
N LYS A 516 -19.45 -1.14 -13.29
CA LYS A 516 -20.16 -0.25 -12.36
C LYS A 516 -19.90 1.22 -12.71
N GLN A 517 -20.98 2.00 -12.77
CA GLN A 517 -20.92 3.44 -13.04
C GLN A 517 -20.81 4.27 -11.74
N GLY A 518 -20.37 5.52 -11.86
CA GLY A 518 -20.14 6.43 -10.72
C GLY A 518 -18.83 6.14 -9.98
N PHE A 519 -18.65 6.78 -8.82
CA PHE A 519 -17.35 6.82 -8.12
C PHE A 519 -16.84 5.46 -7.66
N ILE A 520 -15.51 5.30 -7.64
CA ILE A 520 -14.81 4.12 -7.13
C ILE A 520 -14.73 4.19 -5.60
N GLN A 521 -15.15 3.13 -4.91
CA GLN A 521 -15.16 3.04 -3.45
C GLN A 521 -14.11 2.04 -2.93
N ILE A 522 -13.62 2.25 -1.70
CA ILE A 522 -12.65 1.38 -1.02
C ILE A 522 -13.04 -0.11 -1.10
N ARG A 523 -14.30 -0.46 -0.82
CA ARG A 523 -14.81 -1.85 -0.93
C ARG A 523 -14.53 -2.55 -2.26
N GLU A 524 -14.39 -1.80 -3.35
CA GLU A 524 -14.16 -2.37 -4.68
C GLU A 524 -12.72 -2.86 -4.85
N MET A 525 -11.76 -2.30 -4.09
CA MET A 525 -10.40 -2.83 -4.04
C MET A 525 -10.37 -4.24 -3.43
N TYR A 526 -11.18 -4.50 -2.40
CA TYR A 526 -11.35 -5.86 -1.86
C TYR A 526 -11.94 -6.80 -2.92
N HIS A 527 -13.07 -6.40 -3.53
CA HIS A 527 -13.77 -7.26 -4.49
C HIS A 527 -12.94 -7.57 -5.75
N GLN A 528 -12.11 -6.63 -6.21
CA GLN A 528 -11.24 -6.81 -7.38
C GLN A 528 -9.93 -7.55 -7.04
N PHE A 529 -9.15 -7.04 -6.07
CA PHE A 529 -7.74 -7.41 -5.90
C PHE A 529 -7.48 -8.44 -4.79
N TRP A 530 -8.49 -8.82 -4.00
CA TRP A 530 -8.30 -9.77 -2.91
C TRP A 530 -9.37 -10.86 -2.80
N ALA A 531 -10.66 -10.54 -2.90
CA ALA A 531 -11.75 -11.52 -2.77
C ALA A 531 -11.60 -12.78 -3.66
N PRO A 532 -11.09 -12.72 -4.92
CA PRO A 532 -10.84 -13.91 -5.74
C PRO A 532 -9.73 -14.84 -5.22
N GLN A 533 -8.92 -14.38 -4.27
CA GLN A 533 -7.76 -15.05 -3.68
C GLN A 533 -7.81 -15.07 -2.14
N LEU A 534 -9.02 -14.93 -1.54
CA LEU A 534 -9.18 -14.95 -0.09
C LEU A 534 -9.19 -16.39 0.45
N GLU A 535 -8.09 -16.80 1.05
CA GLU A 535 -7.97 -18.03 1.81
C GLU A 535 -8.27 -17.79 3.31
N ALA A 536 -8.59 -18.86 4.05
CA ALA A 536 -8.95 -18.75 5.48
C ALA A 536 -7.72 -18.72 6.42
N GLU A 537 -6.59 -19.28 5.98
CA GLU A 537 -5.34 -19.35 6.73
C GLU A 537 -4.16 -19.45 5.76
N HIS A 538 -3.04 -18.81 6.06
CA HIS A 538 -1.79 -18.91 5.31
C HIS A 538 -0.59 -18.99 6.26
N ASP A 539 0.26 -19.99 6.06
CA ASP A 539 1.54 -20.19 6.77
C ASP A 539 2.66 -19.34 6.13
N GLU A 540 3.70 -18.98 6.89
CA GLU A 540 4.75 -18.04 6.47
C GLU A 540 4.19 -16.67 5.99
N TRP A 541 3.20 -16.15 6.71
CA TRP A 541 2.46 -14.96 6.29
C TRP A 541 2.15 -14.01 7.44
N ASP A 542 2.25 -12.70 7.17
CA ASP A 542 1.89 -11.62 8.08
C ASP A 542 0.76 -10.75 7.47
N ASN A 543 -0.47 -10.98 7.93
CA ASN A 543 -1.65 -10.19 7.56
C ASN A 543 -1.76 -8.84 8.31
N LEU A 544 -0.74 -8.47 9.08
CA LEU A 544 -0.69 -7.24 9.88
C LEU A 544 -1.75 -7.15 11.00
N SER A 545 -2.24 -8.29 11.52
CA SER A 545 -3.16 -8.27 12.68
C SER A 545 -2.43 -7.81 13.94
N ASP A 546 -2.76 -6.61 14.44
CA ASP A 546 -2.12 -6.05 15.65
C ASP A 546 -3.03 -5.21 16.57
N ASP A 547 -4.33 -5.01 16.31
CA ASP A 547 -5.20 -4.13 17.13
C ASP A 547 -5.26 -4.54 18.61
N VAL A 548 -5.31 -5.84 18.89
CA VAL A 548 -5.31 -6.41 20.24
C VAL A 548 -4.48 -7.69 20.24
N CYS A 549 -3.56 -7.82 21.20
CA CYS A 549 -2.72 -9.00 21.36
C CYS A 549 -3.00 -9.77 22.66
N TYR A 550 -2.82 -11.08 22.59
CA TYR A 550 -2.94 -12.07 23.64
C TYR A 550 -1.60 -12.79 23.74
N ILE A 551 -0.80 -12.38 24.73
CA ILE A 551 0.50 -12.98 25.04
C ILE A 551 0.30 -13.97 26.20
N GLY A 552 1.09 -15.04 26.20
CA GLY A 552 1.10 -16.01 27.30
C GLY A 552 1.61 -15.45 28.64
N PHE A 553 1.42 -16.27 29.68
CA PHE A 553 1.84 -15.94 31.04
C PHE A 553 3.34 -16.14 31.27
N GLY A 554 3.89 -15.34 32.20
CA GLY A 554 5.23 -15.52 32.75
C GLY A 554 6.38 -14.97 31.87
N PRO A 555 7.61 -14.93 32.41
CA PRO A 555 8.72 -14.21 31.77
C PRO A 555 9.12 -14.74 30.40
N GLU A 556 8.94 -16.03 30.11
CA GLU A 556 9.32 -16.63 28.82
C GLU A 556 8.39 -16.18 27.68
N ALA A 557 7.08 -16.24 27.88
CA ALA A 557 6.10 -15.80 26.88
C ALA A 557 6.16 -14.27 26.67
N GLN A 558 6.33 -13.52 27.76
CA GLN A 558 6.53 -12.07 27.71
C GLN A 558 7.85 -11.67 27.03
N GLY A 559 8.93 -12.45 27.23
CA GLY A 559 10.22 -12.24 26.58
C GLY A 559 10.23 -12.54 25.07
N LYS A 560 9.23 -13.27 24.56
CA LYS A 560 9.04 -13.57 23.14
C LYS A 560 8.23 -12.52 22.37
N ALA A 561 7.53 -11.64 23.08
CA ALA A 561 6.74 -10.56 22.48
C ALA A 561 7.56 -9.29 22.27
N THR A 562 7.28 -8.55 21.19
CA THR A 562 7.84 -7.21 20.98
C THR A 562 7.17 -6.19 21.90
N ASP A 563 7.81 -5.05 22.13
CA ASP A 563 7.24 -4.01 23.02
C ASP A 563 5.97 -3.38 22.43
N HIS A 564 5.83 -3.34 21.09
CA HIS A 564 4.57 -3.01 20.41
C HIS A 564 3.45 -4.01 20.74
N GLN A 565 3.74 -5.31 20.73
CA GLN A 565 2.76 -6.34 21.10
C GLN A 565 2.36 -6.25 22.59
N LYS A 566 3.31 -5.95 23.49
CA LYS A 566 3.04 -5.72 24.92
C LYS A 566 2.19 -4.48 25.14
N GLY A 567 2.49 -3.37 24.45
CA GLY A 567 1.71 -2.13 24.49
C GLY A 567 0.26 -2.30 24.01
N ARG A 568 -0.03 -3.36 23.24
CA ARG A 568 -1.37 -3.75 22.77
C ARG A 568 -1.92 -5.02 23.43
N GLN A 569 -1.32 -5.48 24.53
CA GLN A 569 -1.79 -6.68 25.24
C GLN A 569 -3.13 -6.41 25.95
N ARG A 570 -4.13 -7.27 25.75
CA ARG A 570 -5.36 -7.24 26.57
C ARG A 570 -5.03 -7.63 28.00
N LYS A 571 -5.43 -6.80 28.99
CA LYS A 571 -5.15 -7.05 30.41
C LYS A 571 -5.81 -8.36 30.86
N GLU A 572 -5.16 -9.07 31.78
CA GLU A 572 -5.58 -10.43 32.13
C GLU A 572 -7.00 -10.49 32.72
N ASN A 573 -7.31 -9.56 33.62
CA ASN A 573 -8.63 -9.40 34.23
C ASN A 573 -9.71 -8.89 33.26
N GLU A 574 -9.35 -8.59 32.00
CA GLU A 574 -10.26 -8.17 30.94
C GLU A 574 -10.49 -9.27 29.90
N LYS A 575 -9.75 -10.40 29.94
CA LYS A 575 -9.88 -11.52 28.99
C LYS A 575 -10.99 -12.50 29.40
N ASN A 576 -11.86 -12.86 28.46
CA ASN A 576 -12.77 -14.00 28.63
C ASN A 576 -12.02 -15.36 28.51
N ALA A 577 -12.69 -16.46 28.84
CA ALA A 577 -12.09 -17.80 28.84
C ALA A 577 -11.40 -18.21 27.51
N ILE A 578 -11.92 -17.77 26.35
CA ILE A 578 -11.36 -18.06 25.02
C ILE A 578 -10.11 -17.20 24.80
N GLU A 579 -10.17 -15.92 25.16
CA GLU A 579 -9.04 -14.97 25.10
C GLU A 579 -7.86 -15.37 26.01
N GLN A 580 -8.15 -15.95 27.18
CA GLN A 580 -7.15 -16.54 28.07
C GLN A 580 -6.39 -17.71 27.39
N HIS A 581 -7.00 -18.39 26.42
CA HIS A 581 -6.43 -19.53 25.69
C HIS A 581 -5.83 -19.16 24.32
N ALA A 582 -6.18 -18.01 23.74
CA ALA A 582 -5.82 -17.57 22.38
C ALA A 582 -4.32 -17.69 22.04
N HIS A 583 -3.44 -17.49 23.02
CA HIS A 583 -1.98 -17.51 22.87
C HIS A 583 -1.37 -18.92 22.73
N ARG A 584 -2.16 -20.00 22.87
CA ARG A 584 -1.63 -21.38 22.95
C ARG A 584 -1.40 -22.06 21.60
N SER A 585 -2.17 -21.71 20.58
CA SER A 585 -2.00 -22.21 19.22
C SER A 585 -2.75 -21.31 18.21
N LYS A 586 -2.48 -21.50 16.92
CA LYS A 586 -3.19 -20.79 15.85
C LYS A 586 -4.70 -21.05 15.86
N GLU A 587 -5.12 -22.27 16.20
CA GLU A 587 -6.53 -22.66 16.28
C GLU A 587 -7.24 -21.93 17.43
N HIS A 588 -6.57 -21.79 18.59
CA HIS A 588 -7.07 -20.98 19.69
C HIS A 588 -7.13 -19.49 19.33
N CYS A 589 -6.16 -18.99 18.56
CA CYS A 589 -6.15 -17.62 18.06
C CYS A 589 -7.34 -17.34 17.11
N ALA A 590 -7.64 -18.29 16.21
CA ALA A 590 -8.80 -18.22 15.31
C ALA A 590 -10.14 -18.14 16.07
N MET A 591 -10.29 -18.91 17.16
CA MET A 591 -11.51 -18.91 17.97
C MET A 591 -11.88 -17.53 18.54
N VAL A 592 -10.92 -16.62 18.74
CA VAL A 592 -11.21 -15.26 19.23
C VAL A 592 -12.14 -14.50 18.26
N CYS A 593 -11.91 -14.61 16.95
CA CYS A 593 -12.80 -13.99 15.97
C CYS A 593 -14.09 -14.79 15.76
N GLU A 594 -14.04 -16.12 15.75
CA GLU A 594 -15.25 -16.95 15.62
C GLU A 594 -16.23 -16.72 16.79
N ALA A 595 -15.72 -16.50 18.00
CA ALA A 595 -16.52 -16.33 19.21
C ALA A 595 -16.99 -14.89 19.51
N GLU A 596 -16.54 -13.88 18.74
CA GLU A 596 -16.88 -12.49 19.02
C GLU A 596 -18.41 -12.26 19.05
N ASN A 597 -18.91 -11.63 20.13
CA ASN A 597 -20.32 -11.31 20.39
C ASN A 597 -21.26 -12.54 20.49
N LEU A 598 -20.74 -13.70 20.92
CA LEU A 598 -21.54 -14.92 21.18
C LEU A 598 -21.89 -15.17 22.66
N ASP A 599 -21.48 -14.27 23.56
CA ASP A 599 -21.87 -14.26 24.99
C ASP A 599 -21.65 -15.63 25.68
N ILE A 600 -20.47 -16.20 25.46
CA ILE A 600 -20.05 -17.50 26.02
C ILE A 600 -19.58 -17.29 27.47
N SER A 601 -20.25 -17.95 28.41
CA SER A 601 -19.87 -17.91 29.82
C SER A 601 -18.63 -18.79 30.10
N GLU A 602 -17.97 -18.58 31.25
CA GLU A 602 -16.87 -19.45 31.66
C GLU A 602 -17.37 -20.89 31.89
N ASP A 603 -18.57 -21.07 32.46
CA ASP A 603 -19.22 -22.37 32.59
C ASP A 603 -19.47 -23.05 31.24
N ASP A 604 -19.95 -22.32 30.23
CA ASP A 604 -20.16 -22.86 28.86
C ASP A 604 -18.85 -23.39 28.24
N TYR A 605 -17.71 -22.79 28.59
CA TYR A 605 -16.41 -23.10 28.00
C TYR A 605 -15.66 -24.19 28.77
N TYR A 606 -15.67 -24.13 30.11
CA TYR A 606 -14.91 -25.04 30.97
C TYR A 606 -15.64 -26.36 31.29
N ASN A 607 -16.98 -26.43 31.20
CA ASN A 607 -17.70 -27.71 31.33
C ASN A 607 -17.58 -28.62 30.09
N LEU A 608 -17.09 -28.11 28.96
CA LEU A 608 -16.78 -28.89 27.76
C LEU A 608 -15.40 -29.53 27.89
N LYS A 609 -15.28 -30.80 27.45
CA LYS A 609 -14.15 -31.67 27.82
C LYS A 609 -12.85 -31.32 27.09
N ASP A 610 -12.98 -30.94 25.82
CA ASP A 610 -11.87 -30.69 24.92
C ASP A 610 -12.17 -29.54 23.95
N ASP A 611 -11.15 -29.13 23.20
CA ASP A 611 -11.25 -28.00 22.28
C ASP A 611 -12.11 -28.31 21.05
N LYS A 612 -12.38 -29.59 20.75
CA LYS A 612 -13.33 -29.96 19.69
C LYS A 612 -14.76 -29.66 20.14
N GLU A 613 -15.15 -30.07 21.35
CA GLU A 613 -16.46 -29.72 21.92
C GLU A 613 -16.65 -28.19 22.01
N ARG A 614 -15.62 -27.45 22.42
CA ARG A 614 -15.63 -25.97 22.49
C ARG A 614 -15.80 -25.32 21.12
N ASN A 615 -15.01 -25.73 20.13
CA ASN A 615 -15.05 -25.14 18.79
C ASN A 615 -16.36 -25.48 18.06
N GLU A 616 -16.93 -26.67 18.29
CA GLU A 616 -18.25 -27.07 17.79
C GLU A 616 -19.37 -26.22 18.43
N MET A 617 -19.29 -25.92 19.73
CA MET A 617 -20.20 -25.02 20.43
C MET A 617 -20.12 -23.58 19.91
N ILE A 618 -18.91 -23.03 19.74
CA ILE A 618 -18.66 -21.68 19.18
C ILE A 618 -19.31 -21.56 17.79
N ARG A 619 -19.00 -22.49 16.88
CA ARG A 619 -19.51 -22.50 15.50
C ARG A 619 -21.03 -22.70 15.43
N THR A 620 -21.59 -23.45 16.37
CA THR A 620 -23.04 -23.63 16.51
C THR A 620 -23.71 -22.32 16.96
N ARG A 621 -23.18 -21.65 18.01
CA ARG A 621 -23.68 -20.33 18.45
C ARG A 621 -23.54 -19.27 17.36
N TYR A 622 -22.45 -19.29 16.59
CA TYR A 622 -22.28 -18.41 15.42
C TYR A 622 -23.36 -18.67 14.37
N SER A 623 -23.57 -19.94 14.00
CA SER A 623 -24.56 -20.33 12.98
C SER A 623 -26.00 -19.95 13.36
N GLN A 624 -26.31 -19.84 14.66
CA GLN A 624 -27.60 -19.36 15.16
C GLN A 624 -27.82 -17.85 14.97
N LYS A 625 -26.76 -17.04 14.73
CA LYS A 625 -26.88 -15.60 14.44
C LYS A 625 -27.22 -15.33 12.96
N LYS A 626 -27.15 -16.35 12.08
CA LYS A 626 -27.34 -16.24 10.63
C LYS A 626 -28.55 -15.39 10.24
N GLY A 627 -28.29 -14.32 9.49
CA GLY A 627 -29.33 -13.40 9.00
C GLY A 627 -29.65 -12.23 9.94
N ASN A 628 -29.10 -12.20 11.16
CA ASN A 628 -29.16 -11.03 12.02
C ASN A 628 -28.18 -9.95 11.52
N LYS A 629 -28.62 -9.16 10.53
CA LYS A 629 -27.78 -8.13 9.90
C LYS A 629 -27.19 -7.15 10.90
N GLU A 630 -27.96 -6.71 11.90
CA GLU A 630 -27.46 -5.78 12.93
C GLU A 630 -26.25 -6.37 13.66
N TRP A 631 -26.38 -7.59 14.18
CA TRP A 631 -25.29 -8.31 14.85
C TRP A 631 -24.06 -8.50 13.95
N HIS A 632 -24.26 -8.91 12.69
CA HIS A 632 -23.16 -9.05 11.74
C HIS A 632 -22.50 -7.69 11.42
N THR A 633 -23.25 -6.59 11.25
CA THR A 633 -22.67 -5.26 11.01
C THR A 633 -21.86 -4.70 12.19
N GLY A 634 -22.09 -5.20 13.40
CA GLY A 634 -21.37 -4.84 14.63
C GLY A 634 -20.05 -5.60 14.87
N ARG A 635 -19.69 -6.52 13.97
CA ARG A 635 -18.43 -7.29 14.01
C ARG A 635 -17.19 -6.40 14.06
N ARG A 636 -16.25 -6.71 14.95
CA ARG A 636 -14.96 -6.03 15.16
C ARG A 636 -13.78 -7.02 15.30
N CYS A 637 -13.96 -8.29 14.92
CA CYS A 637 -12.89 -9.26 14.72
C CYS A 637 -13.07 -9.96 13.36
N PHE A 638 -12.12 -9.73 12.45
CA PHE A 638 -12.15 -10.26 11.08
C PHE A 638 -10.95 -11.15 10.75
N GLN A 639 -9.79 -10.90 11.36
CA GLN A 639 -8.56 -11.63 11.11
C GLN A 639 -7.70 -11.75 12.36
N TRP A 640 -6.78 -12.70 12.31
CA TRP A 640 -5.88 -13.06 13.40
C TRP A 640 -4.50 -13.43 12.85
N ARG A 641 -3.48 -13.37 13.72
CA ARG A 641 -2.08 -13.69 13.44
C ARG A 641 -1.47 -14.38 14.65
N TYR A 642 -0.77 -15.49 14.43
CA TYR A 642 -0.12 -16.29 15.44
C TYR A 642 1.38 -16.44 15.14
N HIS A 643 2.22 -16.11 16.12
CA HIS A 643 3.69 -16.24 16.05
C HIS A 643 4.26 -16.29 17.48
N ASN A 644 5.21 -17.19 17.76
CA ASN A 644 5.95 -17.28 19.04
C ASN A 644 5.09 -17.24 20.34
N ASN A 645 3.94 -17.93 20.33
CA ASN A 645 2.96 -17.94 21.43
C ASN A 645 2.36 -16.56 21.75
N VAL A 646 2.31 -15.69 20.73
CA VAL A 646 1.54 -14.45 20.70
C VAL A 646 0.45 -14.60 19.64
N CYS A 647 -0.80 -14.41 20.05
CA CYS A 647 -1.93 -14.21 19.14
C CYS A 647 -2.25 -12.72 19.06
N CYS A 648 -2.50 -12.18 17.88
CA CYS A 648 -3.04 -10.82 17.72
C CYS A 648 -4.19 -10.81 16.71
N ILE A 649 -5.22 -9.99 16.95
CA ILE A 649 -6.42 -9.86 16.10
C ILE A 649 -6.54 -8.46 15.51
N ALA A 650 -7.39 -8.29 14.48
CA ALA A 650 -7.73 -6.97 13.95
C ALA A 650 -9.23 -6.74 13.70
N ARG A 651 -9.61 -5.45 13.89
CA ARG A 651 -10.91 -4.81 13.69
C ARG A 651 -11.15 -4.36 12.24
N SER A 652 -10.11 -4.48 11.43
CA SER A 652 -10.15 -4.44 9.98
C SER A 652 -9.52 -5.73 9.44
N PHE A 653 -9.73 -6.02 8.17
CA PHE A 653 -9.04 -7.09 7.45
C PHE A 653 -8.15 -6.50 6.36
N LYS A 654 -6.94 -7.05 6.22
CA LYS A 654 -5.86 -6.68 5.30
C LYS A 654 -5.27 -7.97 4.72
N ARG A 655 -4.77 -7.94 3.48
CA ARG A 655 -4.06 -9.10 2.92
C ARG A 655 -2.67 -9.25 3.55
N GLY A 656 -1.94 -8.14 3.71
CA GLY A 656 -0.57 -8.15 4.23
C GLY A 656 0.42 -8.78 3.26
N LYS A 657 1.46 -9.45 3.78
CA LYS A 657 2.66 -9.86 3.02
C LYS A 657 3.21 -11.24 3.45
N PRO A 658 4.00 -11.92 2.58
CA PRO A 658 4.79 -13.07 3.00
C PRO A 658 5.75 -12.72 4.14
N ARG A 659 5.90 -13.62 5.11
CA ARG A 659 6.84 -13.48 6.23
C ARG A 659 7.42 -14.85 6.60
N LYS A 660 8.60 -15.15 6.05
CA LYS A 660 9.38 -16.36 6.34
C LYS A 660 10.35 -16.08 7.49
N GLU A 661 10.53 -17.07 8.37
CA GLU A 661 11.56 -17.06 9.41
C GLU A 661 12.51 -18.25 9.20
N GLN A 662 13.72 -18.19 9.75
CA GLN A 662 14.75 -19.22 9.52
C GLN A 662 14.44 -20.58 10.16
N LYS A 663 13.48 -20.62 11.09
CA LYS A 663 13.12 -21.76 11.93
C LYS A 663 11.64 -22.13 11.73
N PRO A 664 11.30 -23.38 11.41
CA PRO A 664 9.91 -23.82 11.23
C PRO A 664 9.03 -23.64 12.48
N GLU A 665 9.61 -23.67 13.68
CA GLU A 665 8.91 -23.45 14.95
C GLU A 665 8.62 -21.97 15.27
N GLU A 666 9.31 -21.04 14.61
CA GLU A 666 9.10 -19.59 14.71
C GLU A 666 8.31 -19.05 13.51
N LYS A 667 7.59 -19.91 12.77
CA LYS A 667 6.78 -19.46 11.63
C LYS A 667 5.64 -18.52 12.05
N TRP A 668 5.34 -17.56 11.18
CA TRP A 668 4.12 -16.77 11.25
C TRP A 668 2.98 -17.54 10.57
N THR A 669 1.84 -17.71 11.24
CA THR A 669 0.59 -18.14 10.59
C THR A 669 -0.42 -17.01 10.72
N SER A 670 -1.00 -16.60 9.59
CA SER A 670 -2.08 -15.62 9.55
C SER A 670 -3.39 -16.28 9.12
N GLY A 671 -4.53 -15.76 9.57
CA GLY A 671 -5.82 -16.22 9.09
C GLY A 671 -6.92 -15.19 9.16
N TRP A 672 -7.98 -15.46 8.42
CA TRP A 672 -9.12 -14.59 8.20
C TRP A 672 -10.40 -15.37 8.50
N PHE A 673 -11.29 -14.78 9.28
CA PHE A 673 -12.59 -15.40 9.55
C PHE A 673 -13.52 -15.15 8.36
N VAL A 674 -13.29 -15.88 7.27
CA VAL A 674 -13.93 -15.67 5.95
C VAL A 674 -15.46 -15.66 6.04
N GLN A 675 -16.07 -16.51 6.86
CA GLN A 675 -17.52 -16.45 7.11
C GLN A 675 -17.93 -15.12 7.76
N GLY A 676 -17.21 -14.68 8.81
CA GLY A 676 -17.47 -13.41 9.47
C GLY A 676 -17.20 -12.17 8.60
N ILE A 677 -16.27 -12.26 7.64
CA ILE A 677 -16.06 -11.23 6.61
C ILE A 677 -17.27 -11.22 5.67
N ASN A 678 -17.64 -12.36 5.09
CA ASN A 678 -18.74 -12.44 4.12
C ASN A 678 -20.10 -12.05 4.73
N ASP A 679 -20.43 -12.59 5.91
CA ASP A 679 -21.69 -12.26 6.61
C ASP A 679 -21.73 -10.77 7.01
N TRP A 680 -20.57 -10.13 7.28
CA TRP A 680 -20.49 -8.66 7.49
C TRP A 680 -20.66 -7.88 6.19
N ILE A 681 -20.06 -8.31 5.08
CA ILE A 681 -20.23 -7.69 3.75
C ILE A 681 -21.72 -7.73 3.34
N ASP A 682 -22.36 -8.90 3.44
CA ASP A 682 -23.79 -9.09 3.11
C ASP A 682 -24.72 -8.29 4.05
N ALA A 683 -24.29 -8.07 5.29
CA ALA A 683 -25.01 -7.24 6.25
C ALA A 683 -24.86 -5.73 5.98
N LYS A 684 -23.68 -5.26 5.53
CA LYS A 684 -23.45 -3.87 5.09
C LYS A 684 -24.13 -3.59 3.75
N GLY A 685 -24.08 -4.53 2.80
CA GLY A 685 -24.65 -4.41 1.46
C GLY A 685 -24.03 -3.29 0.62
N ASP A 686 -24.84 -2.74 -0.29
CA ASP A 686 -24.49 -1.53 -1.03
C ASP A 686 -24.62 -0.28 -0.16
N CYS A 687 -23.67 0.64 -0.32
CA CYS A 687 -23.66 1.92 0.38
C CYS A 687 -23.23 3.06 -0.54
N THR A 688 -23.91 4.20 -0.40
CA THR A 688 -23.61 5.48 -1.04
C THR A 688 -22.17 5.93 -0.71
N PRO A 689 -21.42 6.50 -1.67
CA PRO A 689 -20.11 7.10 -1.41
C PRO A 689 -20.16 8.13 -0.28
N LYS A 690 -19.42 7.87 0.79
CA LYS A 690 -19.24 8.81 1.91
C LYS A 690 -18.09 9.76 1.59
N TRP A 691 -18.43 10.95 1.11
CA TRP A 691 -17.47 12.03 0.91
C TRP A 691 -17.24 12.80 2.21
N LYS A 692 -15.97 13.13 2.51
CA LYS A 692 -15.59 14.15 3.49
C LYS A 692 -15.52 15.53 2.79
N ASP A 693 -15.57 16.60 3.58
CA ASP A 693 -15.72 18.00 3.13
C ASP A 693 -14.49 18.87 3.45
#